data_AF-A0A6L4ZT95-F1
#
_entry.id   AF-A0A6L4ZT95-F1
#
_cell.length_a   1.000
_cell.length_b   1.000
_cell.length_c   1.000
_cell.angle_alpha   90.00
_cell.angle_beta   90.00
_cell.angle_gamma   90.00
#
_symmetry.space_group_name_H-M   'P 1'
#
loop_
_entity.id
_entity.type
_entity.pdbx_description
1 polymer ?
#
loop_
_entity_poly.entity_id
_entity_poly.type
_entity_poly.pdbx_seq_one_letter_code
_entity_poly.pdbx_strand_id
1 'polypeptide(L)'
;MSSETKMFSLSDLHGGARITGLYFTITVIEGTDFGLIFPIEKEQTLIGRKDQGDLPVDIELNDDQASRRHLMLVKRSLLDKTGYVVAVDLESKNGTFVNGKAIVSEGGKKEVDLYSGDKIQIGNTVLKYEIRDTLETSYQERLYQQVTRDAQTGLWNNNYAEREMEKLLSIGQRNGSPFSVLISSIDFLQTLNETYGRNIGDALLRAVAKTIMSELSDYEIASRHKGNEFLIMLPETDLSGASNKAERIRQAIESFDFTSVDCPQKVTLSVGISQFPVCGHTAAELTKQADQALYRAQQVGRNRVMLAEIIAKEKRNLFKPLVTILIFLVVAVVLYFGVSFYNELLSNQKKQLIFSGTVQLHEVQVGSKVGGRVKEVLVKEGDMVKEGQPLVRFDVSELLAERRLIEAEIEQSQANLQKLKNGSRKEEVAEAIAAVATEQALIEGLRKGSRSQDIAQAKVDLSAARAELNNVEASFNRISEVYKQGYESKQNYEDAQAKVILAKAGVDSLVEKVSLLEEGTRKEDIKVAEQRYQQAMAKQKLLQAGSRLEDILAAEAQVQASKAKLAKLDVQIAENEVKAPAQSRVNVIDIRPGDILAANKPVAKLLEQDQIWVRVYVPQTDIGYIKVGQNGIISVDSFQKQKFTGYIEQIAEEAEFYPRNVQTRTDREHQVFAVKVHINNNKGELKSGMSADVEFNSK
;
A
#
# COMPACT_ATOMS: atom_id res chain seq x y z
N MET A 1 -2.93 0.17 40.23
CA MET A 1 -2.28 0.97 39.18
C MET A 1 -2.88 0.51 37.86
N SER A 2 -3.79 1.31 37.31
CA SER A 2 -4.56 1.02 36.09
C SER A 2 -3.70 1.31 34.86
N SER A 3 -3.26 0.27 34.16
CA SER A 3 -2.54 0.38 32.89
C SER A 3 -3.48 0.02 31.73
N GLU A 4 -4.25 1.00 31.29
CA GLU A 4 -4.91 1.00 29.99
C GLU A 4 -3.86 0.80 28.89
N THR A 5 -4.21 0.07 27.83
CA THR A 5 -3.39 -0.01 26.62
C THR A 5 -3.48 1.34 25.92
N LYS A 6 -2.55 2.25 26.23
CA LYS A 6 -2.51 3.58 25.61
C LYS A 6 -2.12 3.48 24.15
N MET A 7 -2.66 4.41 23.35
CA MET A 7 -2.24 4.68 21.99
C MET A 7 -0.80 5.23 22.05
N PHE A 8 0.21 4.46 21.63
CA PHE A 8 1.61 4.90 21.64
C PHE A 8 2.02 5.54 20.32
N SER A 9 2.73 6.65 20.40
CA SER A 9 3.64 7.12 19.36
C SER A 9 4.93 6.30 19.46
N LEU A 10 5.52 5.92 18.33
CA LEU A 10 6.71 5.07 18.26
C LEU A 10 8.00 5.67 18.85
N SER A 11 7.98 6.95 19.23
CA SER A 11 8.99 7.56 20.08
C SER A 11 9.13 6.84 21.44
N ASP A 12 8.04 6.25 21.94
CA ASP A 12 7.98 5.73 23.31
C ASP A 12 8.54 4.30 23.43
N LEU A 13 8.75 3.63 22.29
CA LEU A 13 9.33 2.29 22.17
C LEU A 13 10.87 2.28 22.15
N HIS A 14 11.53 3.44 22.17
CA HIS A 14 13.00 3.54 22.15
C HIS A 14 13.67 3.29 23.51
N GLY A 15 12.92 2.87 24.53
CA GLY A 15 13.40 2.61 25.88
C GLY A 15 13.52 1.14 26.24
N GLY A 16 14.44 0.39 25.63
CA GLY A 16 15.04 -0.79 26.27
C GLY A 16 14.73 -2.16 25.67
N ALA A 17 15.84 -2.86 25.41
CA ALA A 17 16.03 -4.31 25.42
C ALA A 17 15.57 -5.18 24.21
N ARG A 18 16.62 -5.71 23.57
CA ARG A 18 16.76 -7.04 22.94
C ARG A 18 16.18 -7.27 21.53
N ILE A 19 17.14 -7.37 20.63
CA ILE A 19 17.09 -7.89 19.26
C ILE A 19 16.60 -9.35 19.26
N THR A 20 15.29 -9.56 19.10
CA THR A 20 14.67 -10.83 18.62
C THR A 20 13.27 -10.62 17.99
N GLY A 21 12.82 -9.37 17.76
CA GLY A 21 11.39 -8.99 17.76
C GLY A 21 10.57 -9.22 16.49
N LEU A 22 9.82 -10.32 16.44
CA LEU A 22 8.57 -10.40 15.67
C LEU A 22 7.45 -9.71 16.47
N TYR A 23 6.78 -8.73 15.87
CA TYR A 23 5.61 -8.05 16.42
C TYR A 23 4.34 -8.62 15.81
N PHE A 24 3.39 -8.95 16.67
CA PHE A 24 2.05 -9.31 16.29
C PHE A 24 1.20 -8.05 16.28
N THR A 25 0.57 -7.74 15.16
CA THR A 25 -0.21 -6.52 14.98
C THR A 25 -1.57 -6.83 14.40
N ILE A 26 -2.54 -5.98 14.71
CA ILE A 26 -3.82 -5.94 14.03
C ILE A 26 -4.01 -4.58 13.41
N THR A 27 -4.38 -4.57 12.13
CA THR A 27 -4.71 -3.35 11.39
C THR A 27 -6.19 -3.34 11.06
N VAL A 28 -6.90 -2.26 11.38
CA VAL A 28 -8.28 -2.07 10.92
C VAL A 28 -8.27 -1.75 9.43
N ILE A 29 -8.75 -2.66 8.60
CA ILE A 29 -8.78 -2.52 7.13
C ILE A 29 -10.18 -2.18 6.60
N GLU A 30 -11.21 -2.21 7.44
CA GLU A 30 -12.57 -1.80 7.12
C GLU A 30 -13.31 -1.44 8.41
N GLY A 31 -14.21 -0.46 8.37
CA GLY A 31 -14.96 0.05 9.53
C GLY A 31 -14.61 1.49 9.91
N THR A 32 -15.26 2.00 10.95
CA THR A 32 -15.13 3.40 11.40
C THR A 32 -13.70 3.78 11.79
N ASP A 33 -12.95 2.81 12.31
CA ASP A 33 -11.59 2.98 12.79
C ASP A 33 -10.53 2.61 11.74
N PHE A 34 -10.88 2.70 10.44
CA PHE A 34 -10.00 2.35 9.32
C PHE A 34 -8.60 2.97 9.44
N GLY A 35 -7.59 2.12 9.28
CA GLY A 35 -6.18 2.49 9.28
C GLY A 35 -5.51 2.48 10.66
N LEU A 36 -6.24 2.24 11.76
CA LEU A 36 -5.62 2.06 13.07
C LEU A 36 -4.85 0.73 13.14
N ILE A 37 -3.67 0.76 13.76
CA ILE A 37 -2.81 -0.41 13.98
C ILE A 37 -2.63 -0.57 15.49
N PHE A 38 -2.90 -1.78 15.98
CA PHE A 38 -2.77 -2.14 17.38
C PHE A 38 -1.72 -3.25 17.55
N PRO A 39 -0.66 -3.02 18.33
CA PRO A 39 0.28 -4.08 18.69
C PRO A 39 -0.35 -5.03 19.72
N ILE A 40 -0.16 -6.33 19.52
CA ILE A 40 -0.58 -7.38 20.46
C ILE A 40 0.60 -7.65 21.40
N GLU A 41 0.75 -6.81 22.42
CA GLU A 41 1.85 -6.94 23.39
C GLU A 41 1.52 -7.92 24.51
N LYS A 42 0.30 -7.85 25.02
CA LYS A 42 -0.18 -8.66 26.15
C LYS A 42 -0.37 -10.12 25.74
N GLU A 43 -0.12 -11.04 26.68
CA GLU A 43 -0.44 -12.47 26.53
C GLU A 43 -1.91 -12.69 26.17
N GLN A 44 -2.79 -11.83 26.68
CA GLN A 44 -4.20 -11.78 26.31
C GLN A 44 -4.57 -10.33 25.97
N THR A 45 -5.08 -10.10 24.77
CA THR A 45 -5.54 -8.79 24.31
C THR A 45 -7.04 -8.86 24.01
N LEU A 46 -7.82 -8.06 24.73
CA LEU A 46 -9.27 -8.04 24.67
C LEU A 46 -9.77 -6.96 23.69
N ILE A 47 -10.63 -7.34 22.75
CA ILE A 47 -11.24 -6.45 21.76
C ILE A 47 -12.74 -6.35 22.02
N GLY A 48 -13.28 -5.13 22.00
CA GLY A 48 -14.69 -4.90 22.23
C GLY A 48 -15.18 -3.54 21.78
N ARG A 49 -16.50 -3.33 21.85
CA ARG A 49 -17.13 -2.06 21.49
C ARG A 49 -16.75 -0.95 22.46
N LYS A 50 -16.45 0.23 21.91
CA LYS A 50 -16.31 1.48 22.66
C LYS A 50 -17.63 1.84 23.36
N ASP A 51 -17.64 1.78 24.70
CA ASP A 51 -18.81 2.05 25.54
C ASP A 51 -18.40 3.00 26.68
N GLN A 52 -19.30 3.86 27.16
CA GLN A 52 -18.98 4.88 28.18
C GLN A 52 -18.97 4.33 29.63
N GLY A 53 -18.86 3.00 29.82
CA GLY A 53 -18.98 2.34 31.12
C GLY A 53 -17.74 1.54 31.57
N ASP A 54 -17.71 1.18 32.87
CA ASP A 54 -16.58 0.68 33.69
C ASP A 54 -15.87 -0.65 33.28
N LEU A 55 -16.04 -1.17 32.07
CA LEU A 55 -15.40 -2.42 31.64
C LEU A 55 -14.35 -2.15 30.55
N PRO A 56 -13.07 -1.89 30.91
CA PRO A 56 -12.03 -1.60 29.94
C PRO A 56 -11.69 -2.84 29.09
N VAL A 57 -11.65 -2.64 27.78
CA VAL A 57 -11.04 -3.56 26.81
C VAL A 57 -9.71 -2.98 26.33
N ASP A 58 -8.83 -3.82 25.78
CA ASP A 58 -7.51 -3.37 25.33
C ASP A 58 -7.57 -2.65 23.98
N ILE A 59 -8.49 -3.06 23.11
CA ILE A 59 -8.76 -2.44 21.81
C ILE A 59 -10.25 -2.14 21.75
N GLU A 60 -10.57 -0.86 21.74
CA GLU A 60 -11.93 -0.35 21.60
C GLU A 60 -12.26 -0.10 20.13
N LEU A 61 -13.33 -0.73 19.65
CA LEU A 61 -13.86 -0.55 18.31
C LEU A 61 -15.11 0.34 18.34
N ASN A 62 -15.15 1.34 17.47
CA ASN A 62 -16.33 2.17 17.23
C ASN A 62 -17.29 1.48 16.24
N ASP A 63 -17.87 0.37 16.71
CA ASP A 63 -18.78 -0.48 15.96
C ASP A 63 -19.93 -0.92 16.89
N ASP A 64 -21.15 -0.48 16.58
CA ASP A 64 -22.34 -0.75 17.39
C ASP A 64 -22.76 -2.23 17.39
N GLN A 65 -22.36 -2.98 16.36
CA GLN A 65 -22.55 -4.42 16.22
C GLN A 65 -21.49 -5.24 16.96
N ALA A 66 -20.42 -4.62 17.43
CA ALA A 66 -19.49 -5.29 18.33
C ALA A 66 -20.10 -5.48 19.72
N SER A 67 -19.85 -6.63 20.34
CA SER A 67 -20.15 -6.85 21.76
C SER A 67 -19.17 -6.08 22.63
N ARG A 68 -19.57 -5.70 23.86
CA ARG A 68 -18.71 -4.99 24.82
C ARG A 68 -17.39 -5.72 25.08
N ARG A 69 -17.43 -7.05 25.10
CA ARG A 69 -16.26 -7.94 25.01
C ARG A 69 -16.55 -8.90 23.87
N HIS A 70 -15.87 -8.74 22.74
CA HIS A 70 -16.21 -9.47 21.53
C HIS A 70 -15.24 -10.63 21.29
N LEU A 71 -13.94 -10.32 21.32
CA LEU A 71 -12.88 -11.22 20.90
C LEU A 71 -11.71 -11.08 21.88
N MET A 72 -11.02 -12.18 22.14
CA MET A 72 -9.76 -12.18 22.88
C MET A 72 -8.67 -12.83 22.02
N LEU A 73 -7.53 -12.15 21.91
CA LEU A 73 -6.35 -12.67 21.24
C LEU A 73 -5.41 -13.21 22.29
N VAL A 74 -4.99 -14.46 22.15
CA VAL A 74 -4.12 -15.14 23.11
C VAL A 74 -2.82 -15.51 22.44
N LYS A 75 -1.69 -15.01 22.95
CA LYS A 75 -0.36 -15.44 22.53
C LYS A 75 -0.10 -16.83 23.12
N ARG A 76 0.37 -17.74 22.27
CA ARG A 76 0.78 -19.11 22.64
C ARG A 76 2.17 -19.37 22.07
N SER A 77 2.88 -20.33 22.65
CA SER A 77 4.21 -20.74 22.18
C SER A 77 4.21 -22.23 21.90
N LEU A 78 4.83 -22.62 20.79
CA LEU A 78 5.17 -24.02 20.50
C LEU A 78 6.40 -24.44 21.30
N LEU A 79 6.66 -25.76 21.34
CA LEU A 79 7.77 -26.39 22.07
C LEU A 79 9.16 -25.88 21.63
N ASP A 80 9.27 -25.39 20.39
CA ASP A 80 10.47 -24.80 19.80
C ASP A 80 10.62 -23.29 20.08
N LYS A 81 9.76 -22.72 20.93
CA LYS A 81 9.67 -21.29 21.28
C LYS A 81 9.18 -20.39 20.14
N THR A 82 8.54 -20.93 19.11
CA THR A 82 7.83 -20.10 18.11
C THR A 82 6.48 -19.65 18.68
N GLY A 83 6.27 -18.33 18.74
CA GLY A 83 5.03 -17.72 19.21
C GLY A 83 3.98 -17.63 18.10
N TYR A 84 2.71 -17.91 18.42
CA TYR A 84 1.56 -17.71 17.54
C TYR A 84 0.39 -17.09 18.32
N VAL A 85 -0.59 -16.52 17.61
CA VAL A 85 -1.77 -15.90 18.23
C VAL A 85 -3.02 -16.70 17.89
N VAL A 86 -3.86 -16.89 18.90
CA VAL A 86 -5.16 -17.55 18.79
C VAL A 86 -6.27 -16.53 19.01
N ALA A 87 -7.25 -16.49 18.11
CA ALA A 87 -8.47 -15.72 18.27
C ALA A 87 -9.52 -16.55 19.02
N VAL A 88 -10.05 -16.02 20.12
CA VAL A 88 -11.07 -16.65 20.97
C VAL A 88 -12.32 -15.79 21.01
N ASP A 89 -13.41 -16.26 20.38
CA ASP A 89 -14.71 -15.57 20.42
C ASP A 89 -15.30 -15.64 21.83
N LEU A 90 -15.60 -14.49 22.43
CA LEU A 90 -16.11 -14.39 23.81
C LEU A 90 -17.64 -14.46 23.85
N GLU A 91 -18.21 -15.43 23.14
CA GLU A 91 -19.66 -15.59 22.99
C GLU A 91 -20.33 -14.32 22.45
N SER A 92 -19.71 -13.73 21.43
CA SER A 92 -20.19 -12.49 20.87
C SER A 92 -21.59 -12.65 20.26
N LYS A 93 -22.42 -11.60 20.36
CA LYS A 93 -23.82 -11.64 19.89
C LYS A 93 -23.94 -11.91 18.39
N ASN A 94 -23.04 -11.34 17.60
CA ASN A 94 -23.08 -11.41 16.14
C ASN A 94 -22.03 -12.38 15.56
N GLY A 95 -21.25 -13.03 16.41
CA GLY A 95 -20.17 -13.92 16.02
C GLY A 95 -18.90 -13.19 15.54
N THR A 96 -17.76 -13.86 15.70
CA THR A 96 -16.49 -13.49 15.08
C THR A 96 -16.26 -14.38 13.85
N PHE A 97 -15.81 -13.81 12.74
CA PHE A 97 -15.48 -14.55 11.52
C PHE A 97 -14.02 -14.35 11.14
N VAL A 98 -13.29 -15.43 10.86
CA VAL A 98 -11.92 -15.36 10.33
C VAL A 98 -11.91 -15.86 8.90
N ASN A 99 -11.48 -15.01 7.97
CA ASN A 99 -11.50 -15.26 6.52
C ASN A 99 -12.87 -15.74 6.01
N GLY A 100 -13.95 -15.14 6.55
CA GLY A 100 -15.34 -15.46 6.20
C GLY A 100 -15.91 -16.72 6.88
N LYS A 101 -15.12 -17.44 7.70
CA LYS A 101 -15.59 -18.60 8.47
C LYS A 101 -15.86 -18.20 9.91
N ALA A 102 -17.05 -18.48 10.42
CA ALA A 102 -17.39 -18.24 11.81
C ALA A 102 -16.50 -19.09 12.74
N ILE A 103 -16.03 -18.51 13.85
CA ILE A 103 -15.37 -19.27 14.91
C ILE A 103 -16.42 -20.14 15.61
N VAL A 104 -16.48 -21.42 15.25
CA VAL A 104 -17.40 -22.41 15.81
C VAL A 104 -16.75 -23.20 16.94
N SER A 105 -17.56 -23.70 17.86
CA SER A 105 -17.06 -24.48 19.01
C SER A 105 -16.73 -25.91 18.59
N GLU A 106 -15.43 -26.25 18.53
CA GLU A 106 -14.96 -27.63 18.53
C GLU A 106 -14.40 -27.97 19.91
N GLY A 107 -14.92 -29.04 20.55
CA GLY A 107 -14.40 -29.49 21.86
C GLY A 107 -14.64 -28.57 23.06
N GLY A 108 -15.56 -27.59 22.95
CA GLY A 108 -15.97 -26.71 24.07
C GLY A 108 -15.26 -25.36 24.16
N LYS A 109 -14.44 -25.00 23.16
CA LYS A 109 -13.84 -23.66 23.04
C LYS A 109 -14.07 -23.11 21.62
N LYS A 110 -14.51 -21.84 21.51
CA LYS A 110 -14.61 -21.12 20.23
C LYS A 110 -13.29 -20.41 19.94
N GLU A 111 -12.29 -21.16 19.49
CA GLU A 111 -10.97 -20.61 19.19
C GLU A 111 -10.44 -21.04 17.82
N VAL A 112 -9.62 -20.19 17.20
CA VAL A 112 -8.96 -20.47 15.92
C VAL A 112 -7.54 -19.88 15.91
N ASP A 113 -6.60 -20.64 15.37
CA ASP A 113 -5.22 -20.18 15.18
C ASP A 113 -5.16 -19.14 14.05
N LEU A 114 -4.44 -18.04 14.27
CA LEU A 114 -4.28 -16.96 13.29
C LEU A 114 -2.95 -17.06 12.55
N TYR A 115 -3.01 -16.88 11.24
CA TYR A 115 -1.86 -16.77 10.34
C TYR A 115 -1.72 -15.34 9.81
N SER A 116 -0.48 -14.88 9.60
CA SER A 116 -0.22 -13.53 9.07
C SER A 116 -0.98 -13.32 7.76
N GLY A 117 -1.79 -12.27 7.69
CA GLY A 117 -2.69 -11.97 6.58
C GLY A 117 -4.18 -12.26 6.85
N ASP A 118 -4.50 -12.99 7.92
CA ASP A 118 -5.87 -13.36 8.25
C ASP A 118 -6.75 -12.14 8.55
N LYS A 119 -7.98 -12.19 8.04
CA LYS A 119 -9.00 -11.15 8.22
C LYS A 119 -10.03 -11.58 9.25
N ILE A 120 -10.07 -10.87 10.36
CA ILE A 120 -11.01 -11.09 11.47
C ILE A 120 -12.12 -10.04 11.34
N GLN A 121 -13.34 -10.48 11.06
CA GLN A 121 -14.50 -9.63 10.95
C GLN A 121 -15.30 -9.66 12.26
N ILE A 122 -15.59 -8.45 12.76
CA ILE A 122 -16.36 -8.15 13.97
C ILE A 122 -17.42 -7.12 13.57
N GLY A 123 -18.69 -7.53 13.44
CA GLY A 123 -19.73 -6.62 12.97
C GLY A 123 -19.43 -6.06 11.57
N ASN A 124 -19.29 -4.73 11.47
CA ASN A 124 -18.92 -4.01 10.25
C ASN A 124 -17.40 -3.76 10.16
N THR A 125 -16.65 -4.08 11.20
CA THR A 125 -15.21 -3.86 11.28
C THR A 125 -14.44 -5.08 10.81
N VAL A 126 -13.46 -4.88 9.93
CA VAL A 126 -12.53 -5.94 9.50
C VAL A 126 -11.13 -5.60 9.97
N LEU A 127 -10.56 -6.51 10.74
CA LEU A 127 -9.23 -6.46 11.30
C LEU A 127 -8.32 -7.41 10.52
N LYS A 128 -7.13 -6.98 10.13
CA LYS A 128 -6.10 -7.81 9.50
C LYS A 128 -5.01 -8.11 10.52
N TYR A 129 -4.81 -9.38 10.83
CA TYR A 129 -3.71 -9.83 11.67
C TYR A 129 -2.42 -9.95 10.84
N GLU A 130 -1.32 -9.41 11.34
CA GLU A 130 -0.02 -9.44 10.67
C GLU A 130 1.11 -9.70 11.66
N ILE A 131 2.04 -10.58 11.25
CA ILE A 131 3.32 -10.79 11.91
C ILE A 131 4.33 -9.93 11.16
N ARG A 132 4.97 -8.99 11.85
CA ARG A 132 5.94 -8.05 11.29
C ARG A 132 7.28 -8.21 11.99
N ASP A 133 8.38 -8.09 11.28
CA ASP A 133 9.68 -7.98 11.92
C ASP A 133 10.02 -6.51 12.27
N THR A 134 11.08 -6.29 13.04
CA THR A 134 11.58 -4.94 13.39
C THR A 134 11.89 -4.09 12.16
N LEU A 135 12.31 -4.71 11.05
CA LEU A 135 12.78 -4.01 9.87
C LEU A 135 11.60 -3.52 9.03
N GLU A 136 10.61 -4.37 8.80
CA GLU A 136 9.34 -4.07 8.13
C GLU A 136 8.53 -3.04 8.91
N THR A 137 8.49 -3.14 10.24
CA THR A 137 7.85 -2.15 11.11
C THR A 137 8.56 -0.79 10.97
N SER A 138 9.90 -0.77 11.09
CA SER A 138 10.69 0.47 10.89
C SER A 138 10.61 1.02 9.46
N TYR A 139 10.35 0.17 8.46
CA TYR A 139 10.23 0.55 7.06
C TYR A 139 8.87 1.20 6.80
N GLN A 140 7.79 0.59 7.31
CA GLN A 140 6.45 1.17 7.23
C GLN A 140 6.33 2.47 8.02
N GLU A 141 7.00 2.58 9.16
CA GLU A 141 7.10 3.85 9.87
C GLU A 141 7.82 4.91 9.07
N ARG A 142 8.96 4.56 8.46
CA ARG A 142 9.69 5.49 7.59
C ARG A 142 8.83 5.92 6.42
N LEU A 143 8.06 5.01 5.82
CA LEU A 143 7.08 5.33 4.78
C LEU A 143 5.97 6.24 5.30
N TYR A 144 5.38 5.92 6.46
CA TYR A 144 4.34 6.75 7.07
C TYR A 144 4.84 8.15 7.35
N GLN A 145 6.02 8.29 7.96
CA GLN A 145 6.66 9.59 8.22
C GLN A 145 6.97 10.32 6.90
N GLN A 146 7.47 9.65 5.87
CA GLN A 146 7.71 10.24 4.55
C GLN A 146 6.43 10.74 3.87
N VAL A 147 5.30 10.05 4.09
CA VAL A 147 4.00 10.39 3.47
C VAL A 147 3.21 11.40 4.29
N THR A 148 3.46 11.52 5.60
CA THR A 148 2.67 12.38 6.51
C THR A 148 3.43 13.57 7.06
N ARG A 149 4.76 13.60 6.99
CA ARG A 149 5.58 14.73 7.44
C ARG A 149 6.11 15.55 6.27
N ASP A 150 6.34 16.84 6.52
CA ASP A 150 7.08 17.71 5.63
C ASP A 150 8.59 17.42 5.75
N ALA A 151 9.23 17.08 4.63
CA ALA A 151 10.63 16.65 4.59
C ALA A 151 11.62 17.71 5.10
N GLN A 152 11.25 18.99 5.05
CA GLN A 152 12.13 20.08 5.42
C GLN A 152 12.01 20.43 6.90
N THR A 153 10.80 20.43 7.46
CA THR A 153 10.51 20.93 8.82
C THR A 153 10.23 19.84 9.85
N GLY A 154 9.87 18.62 9.42
CA GLY A 154 9.48 17.53 10.31
C GLY A 154 8.07 17.67 10.92
N LEU A 155 7.36 18.76 10.63
CA LEU A 155 5.95 18.93 10.99
C LEU A 155 5.07 18.01 10.14
N TRP A 156 3.80 17.87 10.51
CA TRP A 156 2.83 17.23 9.62
C TRP A 156 2.75 17.97 8.27
N ASN A 157 2.48 17.26 7.19
CA ASN A 157 2.25 17.90 5.90
C ASN A 157 0.81 18.38 5.77
N ASN A 158 0.55 19.15 4.71
CA ASN A 158 -0.77 19.74 4.50
C ASN A 158 -1.89 18.69 4.35
N ASN A 159 -1.62 17.58 3.66
CA ASN A 159 -2.61 16.51 3.47
C ASN A 159 -3.05 15.87 4.79
N TYR A 160 -2.10 15.64 5.71
CA TYR A 160 -2.41 15.14 7.04
C TYR A 160 -3.26 16.15 7.82
N ALA A 161 -2.90 17.44 7.75
CA ALA A 161 -3.60 18.50 8.45
C ALA A 161 -5.05 18.67 7.98
N GLU A 162 -5.31 18.60 6.67
CA GLU A 162 -6.67 18.65 6.12
C GLU A 162 -7.56 17.53 6.67
N ARG A 163 -7.03 16.30 6.75
CA ARG A 163 -7.77 15.17 7.31
C ARG A 163 -8.08 15.37 8.80
N GLU A 164 -7.15 15.89 9.59
CA GLU A 164 -7.38 16.15 11.01
C GLU A 164 -8.34 17.32 11.24
N MET A 165 -8.33 18.34 10.38
CA MET A 165 -9.30 19.43 10.40
C MET A 165 -10.74 18.91 10.22
N GLU A 166 -10.96 18.01 9.26
CA GLU A 166 -12.28 17.40 9.02
C GLU A 166 -12.75 16.55 10.21
N LYS A 167 -11.83 15.87 10.91
CA LYS A 167 -12.14 15.17 12.15
C LYS A 167 -12.56 16.14 13.25
N LEU A 168 -11.82 17.22 13.47
CA LEU A 168 -12.14 18.24 14.47
C LEU A 168 -13.48 18.91 14.18
N LEU A 169 -13.80 19.19 12.91
CA LEU A 169 -15.11 19.68 12.49
C LEU A 169 -16.22 18.69 12.83
N SER A 170 -16.03 17.40 12.50
CA SER A 170 -17.00 16.35 12.80
C SER A 170 -17.24 16.17 14.30
N ILE A 171 -16.21 16.33 15.13
CA ILE A 171 -16.30 16.29 16.60
C ILE A 171 -17.00 17.56 17.11
N GLY A 172 -16.56 18.75 16.68
CA GLY A 172 -17.11 20.03 17.10
C GLY A 172 -18.58 20.21 16.70
N GLN A 173 -18.99 19.73 15.52
CA GLN A 173 -20.38 19.75 15.08
C GLN A 173 -21.28 18.84 15.92
N ARG A 174 -20.77 17.68 16.36
CA ARG A 174 -21.53 16.72 17.20
C ARG A 174 -21.62 17.16 18.65
N ASN A 175 -20.50 17.60 19.22
CA ASN A 175 -20.37 17.82 20.67
C ASN A 175 -20.51 19.29 21.07
N GLY A 176 -20.48 20.22 20.10
CA GLY A 176 -20.49 21.66 20.36
C GLY A 176 -19.18 22.21 20.92
N SER A 177 -18.12 21.40 21.03
CA SER A 177 -16.82 21.83 21.55
C SER A 177 -16.12 22.79 20.57
N PRO A 178 -15.63 23.96 21.01
CA PRO A 178 -14.89 24.87 20.16
C PRO A 178 -13.48 24.33 19.88
N PHE A 179 -12.91 24.66 18.73
CA PHE A 179 -11.48 24.51 18.47
C PHE A 179 -11.00 25.70 17.66
N SER A 180 -9.71 26.01 17.80
CA SER A 180 -9.10 27.15 17.12
C SER A 180 -8.07 26.71 16.09
N VAL A 181 -7.97 27.48 15.01
CA VAL A 181 -7.03 27.29 13.90
C VAL A 181 -6.18 28.52 13.79
N LEU A 182 -4.86 28.33 13.77
CA LEU A 182 -3.88 29.39 13.60
C LEU A 182 -3.18 29.16 12.27
N ILE A 183 -3.02 30.22 11.49
CA ILE A 183 -2.11 30.25 10.34
C ILE A 183 -1.04 31.27 10.65
N SER A 184 0.22 30.88 10.52
CA SER A 184 1.36 31.72 10.83
C SER A 184 2.39 31.71 9.72
N SER A 185 3.12 32.82 9.57
CA SER A 185 4.13 32.97 8.52
C SER A 185 5.35 33.70 9.06
N ILE A 186 6.53 33.24 8.65
CA ILE A 186 7.81 33.91 8.99
C ILE A 186 7.87 35.24 8.25
N ASP A 187 7.99 36.32 9.01
CA ASP A 187 8.06 37.67 8.47
C ASP A 187 9.34 37.86 7.64
N PHE A 188 9.19 38.44 6.45
CA PHE A 188 10.29 38.79 5.54
C PHE A 188 11.19 37.61 5.11
N LEU A 189 10.70 36.36 5.15
CA LEU A 189 11.52 35.20 4.77
C LEU A 189 12.08 35.30 3.35
N GLN A 190 11.33 35.85 2.39
CA GLN A 190 11.83 36.07 1.03
C GLN A 190 13.04 37.01 1.02
N THR A 191 12.97 38.13 1.73
CA THR A 191 14.08 39.09 1.87
C THR A 191 15.28 38.45 2.56
N LEU A 192 15.06 37.63 3.59
CA LEU A 192 16.11 36.88 4.26
C LEU A 192 16.79 35.87 3.31
N ASN A 193 16.01 35.18 2.47
CA ASN A 193 16.53 34.27 1.44
C ASN A 193 17.35 35.01 0.37
N GLU A 194 16.89 36.18 -0.07
CA GLU A 194 17.60 37.00 -1.05
C GLU A 194 18.91 37.57 -0.48
N THR A 195 18.95 37.85 0.82
CA THR A 195 20.12 38.45 1.49
C THR A 195 21.17 37.41 1.89
N TYR A 196 20.73 36.31 2.51
CA TYR A 196 21.61 35.32 3.14
C TYR A 196 21.64 33.98 2.41
N GLY A 197 20.83 33.83 1.36
CA GLY A 197 20.74 32.61 0.57
C GLY A 197 19.70 31.63 1.09
N ARG A 198 19.23 30.78 0.18
CA ARG A 198 18.12 29.83 0.43
C ARG A 198 18.41 28.83 1.55
N ASN A 199 19.67 28.43 1.71
CA ASN A 199 20.07 27.49 2.76
C ASN A 199 19.77 28.03 4.17
N ILE A 200 19.89 29.35 4.36
CA ILE A 200 19.58 30.01 5.64
C ILE A 200 18.08 30.06 5.85
N GLY A 201 17.27 30.42 4.85
CA GLY A 201 15.81 30.34 5.00
C GLY A 201 15.31 28.92 5.26
N ASP A 202 15.95 27.91 4.68
CA ASP A 202 15.65 26.51 4.97
C ASP A 202 15.99 26.13 6.42
N ALA A 203 17.07 26.68 6.97
CA ALA A 203 17.43 26.51 8.38
C ALA A 203 16.48 27.26 9.32
N LEU A 204 16.04 28.47 8.94
CA LEU A 204 15.04 29.25 9.68
C LEU A 204 13.70 28.52 9.75
N LEU A 205 13.23 27.94 8.65
CA LEU A 205 12.02 27.12 8.63
C LEU A 205 12.09 25.95 9.61
N ARG A 206 13.24 25.25 9.67
CA ARG A 206 13.48 24.16 10.64
C ARG A 206 13.48 24.65 12.09
N ALA A 207 14.16 25.75 12.37
CA ALA A 207 14.27 26.30 13.72
C ALA A 207 12.91 26.81 14.23
N VAL A 208 12.15 27.51 13.38
CA VAL A 208 10.79 27.97 13.69
C VAL A 208 9.85 26.78 13.91
N ALA A 209 9.88 25.76 13.05
CA ALA A 209 9.07 24.56 13.23
C ALA A 209 9.37 23.84 14.56
N LYS A 210 10.65 23.72 14.93
CA LYS A 210 11.07 23.14 16.21
C LYS A 210 10.57 23.95 17.40
N THR A 211 10.60 25.28 17.30
CA THR A 211 10.11 26.21 18.33
C THR A 211 8.59 26.12 18.47
N ILE A 212 7.86 26.01 17.35
CA ILE A 212 6.41 25.77 17.38
C ILE A 212 6.13 24.46 18.11
N MET A 213 6.81 23.36 17.77
CA MET A 213 6.59 22.06 18.42
C MET A 213 6.85 22.08 19.92
N SER A 214 7.85 22.82 20.41
CA SER A 214 8.14 22.88 21.85
C SER A 214 7.07 23.60 22.68
N GLU A 215 6.22 24.41 22.03
CA GLU A 215 5.11 25.12 22.68
C GLU A 215 3.78 24.35 22.62
N LEU A 216 3.75 23.23 21.90
CA LEU A 216 2.56 22.44 21.66
C LEU A 216 2.53 21.16 22.51
N SER A 217 1.32 20.76 22.89
CA SER A 217 1.04 19.49 23.58
C SER A 217 0.77 18.36 22.59
N ASP A 218 0.82 17.10 23.03
CA ASP A 218 0.72 15.92 22.15
C ASP A 218 -0.58 15.82 21.32
N TYR A 219 -1.65 16.45 21.78
CA TYR A 219 -2.96 16.49 21.11
C TYR A 219 -3.15 17.74 20.23
N GLU A 220 -2.21 18.69 20.27
CA GLU A 220 -2.20 19.88 19.41
C GLU A 220 -1.41 19.56 18.13
N ILE A 221 -1.91 20.04 16.98
CA ILE A 221 -1.37 19.64 15.68
C ILE A 221 -0.69 20.83 15.04
N ALA A 222 0.55 20.67 14.59
CA ALA A 222 1.24 21.63 13.73
C ALA A 222 1.64 21.00 12.41
N SER A 223 1.34 21.70 11.32
CA SER A 223 1.70 21.30 9.96
C SER A 223 2.37 22.43 9.20
N ARG A 224 3.13 22.07 8.17
CA ARG A 224 3.53 23.03 7.15
C ARG A 224 2.42 23.15 6.11
N HIS A 225 1.83 24.35 6.01
CA HIS A 225 0.67 24.60 5.16
C HIS A 225 1.11 24.84 3.71
N LYS A 226 1.78 25.97 3.45
CA LYS A 226 2.23 26.37 2.10
C LYS A 226 3.49 27.20 2.21
N GLY A 227 4.54 26.86 1.45
CA GLY A 227 5.76 27.67 1.39
C GLY A 227 6.39 27.94 2.76
N ASN A 228 6.18 29.14 3.29
CA ASN A 228 6.68 29.63 4.59
C ASN A 228 5.61 29.69 5.70
N GLU A 229 4.43 29.10 5.46
CA GLU A 229 3.30 29.14 6.37
C GLU A 229 3.14 27.84 7.15
N PHE A 230 2.75 27.98 8.41
CA PHE A 230 2.44 26.89 9.33
C PHE A 230 0.98 26.98 9.76
N LEU A 231 0.31 25.84 9.77
CA LEU A 231 -1.06 25.71 10.27
C LEU A 231 -1.03 24.94 11.60
N ILE A 232 -1.68 25.49 12.62
CA ILE A 232 -1.74 24.91 13.96
C ILE A 232 -3.21 24.77 14.35
N MET A 233 -3.59 23.59 14.84
CA MET A 233 -4.93 23.30 15.34
C MET A 233 -4.88 23.05 16.84
N LEU A 234 -5.75 23.74 17.57
CA LEU A 234 -5.87 23.68 19.01
C LEU A 234 -7.26 23.13 19.36
N PRO A 235 -7.39 21.81 19.58
CA PRO A 235 -8.64 21.19 20.01
C PRO A 235 -9.13 21.80 21.33
N GLU A 236 -10.45 21.89 21.51
CA GLU A 236 -11.08 22.33 22.77
C GLU A 236 -10.60 23.70 23.28
N THR A 237 -10.16 24.56 22.37
CA THR A 237 -9.54 25.85 22.68
C THR A 237 -10.31 27.00 22.03
N ASP A 238 -10.73 27.97 22.84
CA ASP A 238 -11.39 29.19 22.39
C ASP A 238 -10.41 30.27 21.89
N LEU A 239 -10.93 31.37 21.34
CA LEU A 239 -10.12 32.47 20.79
C LEU A 239 -9.16 33.07 21.83
N SER A 240 -9.55 33.12 23.11
CA SER A 240 -8.69 33.67 24.16
C SER A 240 -7.51 32.74 24.45
N GLY A 241 -7.77 31.44 24.63
CA GLY A 241 -6.74 30.43 24.81
C GLY A 241 -5.81 30.34 23.60
N ALA A 242 -6.37 30.39 22.39
CA ALA A 242 -5.63 30.38 21.14
C ALA A 242 -4.75 31.62 20.98
N SER A 243 -5.26 32.80 21.34
CA SER A 243 -4.48 34.05 21.31
C SER A 243 -3.29 34.01 22.28
N ASN A 244 -3.50 33.50 23.50
CA ASN A 244 -2.42 33.34 24.47
C ASN A 244 -1.37 32.32 24.00
N LYS A 245 -1.77 31.22 23.36
CA LYS A 245 -0.86 30.23 22.78
C LYS A 245 -0.08 30.82 21.60
N ALA A 246 -0.76 31.50 20.67
CA ALA A 246 -0.13 32.15 19.53
C ALA A 246 0.91 33.20 19.94
N GLU A 247 0.59 34.00 20.96
CA GLU A 247 1.48 35.04 21.45
C GLU A 247 2.73 34.46 22.13
N ARG A 248 2.60 33.34 22.85
CA ARG A 248 3.77 32.60 23.37
C ARG A 248 4.67 32.10 22.26
N ILE A 249 4.11 31.46 21.23
CA ILE A 249 4.87 31.00 20.05
C ILE A 249 5.59 32.16 19.38
N ARG A 250 4.88 33.29 19.17
CA ARG A 250 5.43 34.50 18.57
C ARG A 250 6.60 35.07 19.37
N GLN A 251 6.44 35.21 20.69
CA GLN A 251 7.47 35.71 21.59
C GLN A 251 8.67 34.78 21.67
N ALA A 252 8.44 33.46 21.72
CA ALA A 252 9.50 32.46 21.71
C ALA A 252 10.38 32.61 20.46
N ILE A 253 9.77 32.70 19.28
CA ILE A 253 10.49 32.92 18.02
C ILE A 253 11.20 34.27 18.01
N GLU A 254 10.53 35.35 18.44
CA GLU A 254 11.14 36.68 18.48
C GLU A 254 12.37 36.75 19.41
N SER A 255 12.36 35.99 20.50
CA SER A 255 13.46 35.93 21.47
C SER A 255 14.55 34.92 21.11
N PHE A 256 14.32 34.07 20.11
CA PHE A 256 15.25 33.01 19.73
C PHE A 256 16.49 33.59 19.04
N ASP A 257 17.66 33.13 19.47
CA ASP A 257 18.94 33.52 18.86
C ASP A 257 19.23 32.68 17.61
N PHE A 258 18.98 33.28 16.43
CA PHE A 258 19.21 32.62 15.15
C PHE A 258 20.66 32.73 14.63
N THR A 259 21.61 33.25 15.43
CA THR A 259 23.03 33.23 15.06
C THR A 259 23.58 31.82 14.89
N SER A 260 23.02 30.82 15.60
CA SER A 260 23.39 29.41 15.46
C SER A 260 23.01 28.79 14.11
N VAL A 261 22.20 29.48 13.31
CA VAL A 261 21.82 29.09 11.95
C VAL A 261 22.29 30.12 10.91
N ASP A 262 23.35 30.87 11.25
CA ASP A 262 23.99 31.89 10.42
C ASP A 262 23.08 33.04 9.99
N CYS A 263 21.97 33.28 10.71
CA CYS A 263 21.11 34.44 10.48
C CYS A 263 21.40 35.55 11.50
N PRO A 264 22.05 36.67 11.08
CA PRO A 264 22.41 37.76 11.99
C PRO A 264 21.24 38.72 12.28
N GLN A 265 20.08 38.53 11.63
CA GLN A 265 18.90 39.36 11.81
C GLN A 265 17.87 38.70 12.72
N LYS A 266 17.13 39.53 13.44
CA LYS A 266 15.99 39.09 14.24
C LYS A 266 14.90 38.53 13.34
N VAL A 267 14.39 37.35 13.66
CA VAL A 267 13.30 36.70 12.93
C VAL A 267 12.02 36.82 13.74
N THR A 268 10.92 37.19 13.08
CA THR A 268 9.62 37.37 13.71
C THR A 268 8.54 36.55 13.01
N LEU A 269 7.44 36.31 13.71
CA LEU A 269 6.30 35.55 13.22
C LEU A 269 5.04 36.43 13.26
N SER A 270 4.25 36.40 12.18
CA SER A 270 2.88 36.91 12.20
C SER A 270 1.90 35.75 12.27
N VAL A 271 0.80 35.90 13.01
CA VAL A 271 -0.20 34.83 13.23
C VAL A 271 -1.62 35.37 13.05
N GLY A 272 -2.44 34.64 12.30
CA GLY A 272 -3.88 34.82 12.21
C GLY A 272 -4.63 33.67 12.88
N ILE A 273 -5.70 33.97 13.62
CA ILE A 273 -6.47 32.98 14.39
C ILE A 273 -7.93 32.99 13.95
N SER A 274 -8.52 31.81 13.73
CA SER A 274 -9.97 31.62 13.61
C SER A 274 -10.44 30.54 14.59
N GLN A 275 -11.74 30.52 14.90
CA GLN A 275 -12.32 29.54 15.81
C GLN A 275 -13.63 28.98 15.27
N PHE A 276 -13.80 27.66 15.38
CA PHE A 276 -15.09 27.01 15.19
C PHE A 276 -15.98 27.18 16.43
N PRO A 277 -17.29 27.45 16.28
CA PRO A 277 -18.02 27.74 15.05
C PRO A 277 -18.14 29.25 14.72
N VAL A 278 -17.51 30.11 15.53
CA VAL A 278 -17.78 31.57 15.51
C VAL A 278 -17.17 32.30 14.32
N CYS A 279 -16.09 31.79 13.74
CA CYS A 279 -15.45 32.34 12.55
C CYS A 279 -15.81 31.54 11.29
N GLY A 280 -16.48 30.40 11.41
CA GLY A 280 -16.78 29.53 10.27
C GLY A 280 -17.25 28.15 10.71
N HIS A 281 -17.93 27.46 9.80
CA HIS A 281 -18.49 26.13 10.01
C HIS A 281 -17.84 25.03 9.16
N THR A 282 -16.98 25.42 8.21
CA THR A 282 -16.25 24.51 7.32
C THR A 282 -14.74 24.74 7.40
N ALA A 283 -13.94 23.74 7.01
CA ALA A 283 -12.48 23.85 6.99
C ALA A 283 -12.01 25.02 6.11
N ALA A 284 -12.63 25.19 4.94
CA ALA A 284 -12.33 26.26 4.00
C ALA A 284 -12.62 27.65 4.61
N GLU A 285 -13.76 27.82 5.30
CA GLU A 285 -14.10 29.08 5.96
C GLU A 285 -13.11 29.42 7.09
N LEU A 286 -12.82 28.46 7.97
CA LEU A 286 -11.90 28.67 9.10
C LEU A 286 -10.49 29.00 8.62
N THR A 287 -9.99 28.27 7.60
CA THR A 287 -8.67 28.50 7.01
C THR A 287 -8.63 29.88 6.34
N LYS A 288 -9.64 30.22 5.53
CA LYS A 288 -9.73 31.54 4.88
C LYS A 288 -9.76 32.69 5.89
N GLN A 289 -10.48 32.53 7.00
CA GLN A 289 -10.57 33.56 8.04
C GLN A 289 -9.26 33.73 8.82
N ALA A 290 -8.58 32.63 9.14
CA ALA A 290 -7.25 32.69 9.76
C ALA A 290 -6.23 33.34 8.81
N ASP A 291 -6.27 33.01 7.52
CA ASP A 291 -5.40 33.60 6.49
C ASP A 291 -5.64 35.12 6.33
N GLN A 292 -6.91 35.55 6.29
CA GLN A 292 -7.25 36.97 6.27
C GLN A 292 -6.78 37.72 7.52
N ALA A 293 -6.81 37.08 8.69
CA ALA A 293 -6.26 37.63 9.92
C ALA A 293 -4.72 37.73 9.85
N LEU A 294 -4.04 36.72 9.33
CA LEU A 294 -2.60 36.73 9.10
C LEU A 294 -2.19 37.85 8.13
N TYR A 295 -2.90 37.99 7.01
CA TYR A 295 -2.66 39.06 6.06
C TYR A 295 -2.80 40.44 6.70
N ARG A 296 -3.83 40.66 7.54
CA ARG A 296 -3.96 41.89 8.33
C ARG A 296 -2.79 42.09 9.30
N ALA A 297 -2.32 41.04 9.97
CA ALA A 297 -1.13 41.12 10.82
C ALA A 297 0.09 41.62 10.02
N GLN A 298 0.28 41.12 8.80
CA GLN A 298 1.38 41.51 7.92
C GLN A 298 1.28 42.95 7.40
N GLN A 299 0.07 43.44 7.12
CA GLN A 299 -0.15 44.81 6.63
C GLN A 299 0.05 45.88 7.71
N VAL A 300 -0.32 45.59 8.97
CA VAL A 300 -0.27 46.58 10.06
C VAL A 300 1.10 46.61 10.77
N GLY A 301 2.11 45.96 10.18
CA GLY A 301 3.51 46.04 10.63
C GLY A 301 4.11 44.74 11.15
N ARG A 302 3.49 43.58 10.88
CA ARG A 302 4.03 42.24 11.19
C ARG A 302 4.28 41.99 12.68
N ASN A 303 4.93 40.86 13.02
CA ASN A 303 5.31 40.47 14.37
C ASN A 303 4.15 40.57 15.39
N ARG A 304 2.98 40.01 15.05
CA ARG A 304 1.78 40.10 15.89
C ARG A 304 0.77 39.00 15.62
N VAL A 305 -0.14 38.84 16.58
CA VAL A 305 -1.30 37.97 16.49
C VAL A 305 -2.54 38.80 16.14
N MET A 306 -3.34 38.33 15.18
CA MET A 306 -4.62 38.93 14.80
C MET A 306 -5.75 37.89 14.84
N LEU A 307 -6.91 38.30 15.33
CA LEU A 307 -8.11 37.45 15.37
C LEU A 307 -8.96 37.65 14.11
N ALA A 308 -9.54 36.58 13.60
CA ALA A 308 -10.56 36.60 12.56
C ALA A 308 -11.85 37.29 13.04
N GLU A 309 -12.65 37.77 12.09
CA GLU A 309 -13.94 38.36 12.41
C GLU A 309 -14.94 37.28 12.80
N ILE A 310 -15.78 37.57 13.80
CA ILE A 310 -16.86 36.68 14.23
C ILE A 310 -18.01 36.80 13.22
N ILE A 311 -18.35 35.70 12.57
CA ILE A 311 -19.50 35.61 11.66
C ILE A 311 -20.75 35.43 12.54
N ALA A 312 -21.44 36.53 12.85
CA ALA A 312 -22.71 36.45 13.56
C ALA A 312 -23.76 35.70 12.69
N LYS A 313 -24.42 34.71 13.29
CA LYS A 313 -25.55 34.00 12.67
C LYS A 313 -26.68 35.00 12.47
N GLU A 314 -26.87 35.52 11.25
CA GLU A 314 -28.03 36.36 10.92
C GLU A 314 -29.31 35.55 11.18
N LYS A 315 -29.99 35.89 12.29
CA LYS A 315 -31.41 35.57 12.46
C LYS A 315 -32.16 36.36 11.39
N ARG A 316 -32.64 35.65 10.36
CA ARG A 316 -33.72 36.15 9.49
C ARG A 316 -34.95 36.42 10.36
N ASN A 317 -35.07 37.66 10.84
CA ASN A 317 -36.27 38.14 11.52
C ASN A 317 -37.20 38.78 10.50
N LEU A 318 -38.23 38.02 10.18
CA LEU A 318 -39.46 38.46 9.54
C LEU A 318 -40.28 39.31 10.54
N PHE A 319 -40.84 40.43 10.04
CA PHE A 319 -41.97 41.23 10.57
C PHE A 319 -41.77 42.28 11.70
N LYS A 320 -41.91 43.58 11.33
CA LYS A 320 -43.08 44.51 11.56
C LYS A 320 -42.64 46.01 11.45
N PRO A 321 -43.56 47.00 11.31
CA PRO A 321 -44.70 47.07 10.38
C PRO A 321 -44.93 48.46 9.72
N LEU A 322 -45.67 48.43 8.61
CA LEU A 322 -46.70 49.40 8.15
C LEU A 322 -46.63 50.88 8.63
N VAL A 323 -45.85 51.75 7.99
CA VAL A 323 -46.23 53.18 7.79
C VAL A 323 -45.68 53.71 6.45
N THR A 324 -44.55 53.17 5.97
CA THR A 324 -43.83 53.65 4.78
C THR A 324 -44.36 53.14 3.43
N ILE A 325 -45.20 52.10 3.43
CA ILE A 325 -45.70 51.43 2.20
C ILE A 325 -46.82 52.24 1.52
N LEU A 326 -47.57 53.07 2.25
CA LEU A 326 -48.71 53.80 1.68
C LEU A 326 -48.29 55.02 0.83
N ILE A 327 -47.11 55.59 1.09
CA ILE A 327 -46.59 56.77 0.37
C ILE A 327 -45.87 56.35 -0.93
N PHE A 328 -45.18 55.20 -0.92
CA PHE A 328 -44.49 54.67 -2.11
C PHE A 328 -45.46 54.11 -3.17
N LEU A 329 -46.64 53.64 -2.77
CA LEU A 329 -47.61 53.04 -3.70
C LEU A 329 -48.25 54.07 -4.64
N VAL A 330 -48.37 55.34 -4.21
CA VAL A 330 -48.92 56.42 -5.04
C VAL A 330 -47.88 56.94 -6.05
N VAL A 331 -46.60 56.95 -5.69
CA VAL A 331 -45.49 57.33 -6.57
C VAL A 331 -45.18 56.22 -7.59
N ALA A 332 -45.28 54.96 -7.18
CA ALA A 332 -45.06 53.80 -8.05
C ALA A 332 -46.10 53.71 -9.18
N VAL A 333 -47.37 54.08 -8.95
CA VAL A 333 -48.42 54.04 -9.98
C VAL A 333 -48.20 55.11 -11.04
N VAL A 334 -47.76 56.31 -10.66
CA VAL A 334 -47.46 57.40 -11.62
C VAL A 334 -46.19 57.12 -12.43
N LEU A 335 -45.16 56.55 -11.80
CA LEU A 335 -43.94 56.10 -12.50
C LEU A 335 -44.19 54.89 -13.41
N TYR A 336 -45.05 53.96 -13.01
CA TYR A 336 -45.39 52.79 -13.82
C TYR A 336 -46.08 53.16 -15.14
N PHE A 337 -47.03 54.10 -15.13
CA PHE A 337 -47.66 54.58 -16.36
C PHE A 337 -46.75 55.49 -17.20
N GLY A 338 -45.87 56.27 -16.57
CA GLY A 338 -44.87 57.09 -17.29
C GLY A 338 -43.79 56.26 -17.99
N VAL A 339 -43.31 55.19 -17.37
CA VAL A 339 -42.30 54.29 -17.95
C VAL A 339 -42.91 53.33 -18.98
N SER A 340 -44.15 52.87 -18.77
CA SER A 340 -44.85 52.02 -19.75
C SER A 340 -45.07 52.75 -21.08
N PHE A 341 -45.35 54.07 -21.06
CA PHE A 341 -45.55 54.86 -22.28
C PHE A 341 -44.24 55.25 -22.98
N TYR A 342 -43.13 55.36 -22.23
CA TYR A 342 -41.80 55.66 -22.80
C TYR A 342 -41.15 54.42 -23.44
N ASN A 343 -41.35 53.22 -22.85
CA ASN A 343 -40.78 51.98 -23.36
C ASN A 343 -41.47 51.45 -24.64
N GLU A 344 -42.72 51.87 -24.90
CA GLU A 344 -43.47 51.46 -26.09
C GLU A 344 -43.08 52.25 -27.35
N LEU A 345 -42.31 53.36 -27.22
CA LEU A 345 -41.86 54.19 -28.34
C LEU A 345 -40.43 53.90 -28.85
N LEU A 346 -39.65 53.03 -28.18
CA LEU A 346 -38.26 52.70 -28.57
C LEU A 346 -38.01 51.21 -28.89
N SER A 347 -39.01 50.34 -28.72
CA SER A 347 -38.87 48.91 -29.01
C SER A 347 -39.03 48.59 -30.50
N ASN A 348 -38.02 48.93 -31.31
CA ASN A 348 -37.72 48.18 -32.54
C ASN A 348 -36.30 48.41 -33.06
N GLN A 349 -35.30 48.41 -32.18
CA GLN A 349 -33.92 48.13 -32.60
C GLN A 349 -33.51 46.78 -32.02
N LYS A 350 -33.38 45.78 -32.89
CA LYS A 350 -32.71 44.51 -32.56
C LYS A 350 -31.30 44.85 -32.06
N LYS A 351 -31.01 44.59 -30.79
CA LYS A 351 -29.69 44.80 -30.21
C LYS A 351 -28.72 43.81 -30.87
N GLN A 352 -27.82 44.29 -31.72
CA GLN A 352 -26.74 43.47 -32.25
C GLN A 352 -25.73 43.19 -31.13
N LEU A 353 -25.55 41.91 -30.79
CA LEU A 353 -24.61 41.46 -29.76
C LEU A 353 -23.31 41.05 -30.44
N ILE A 354 -22.36 41.98 -30.54
CA ILE A 354 -21.04 41.75 -31.13
C ILE A 354 -20.01 41.78 -30.01
N PHE A 355 -19.24 40.72 -29.86
CA PHE A 355 -18.18 40.62 -28.86
C PHE A 355 -16.86 40.26 -29.50
N SER A 356 -15.82 41.02 -29.18
CA SER A 356 -14.46 40.77 -29.66
C SER A 356 -13.75 39.73 -28.79
N GLY A 357 -12.91 38.93 -29.43
CA GLY A 357 -12.17 37.86 -28.79
C GLY A 357 -10.96 37.43 -29.60
N THR A 358 -10.34 36.34 -29.17
CA THR A 358 -9.17 35.77 -29.83
C THR A 358 -9.44 34.34 -30.26
N VAL A 359 -9.06 34.00 -31.48
CA VAL A 359 -9.04 32.62 -31.97
C VAL A 359 -7.99 31.83 -31.18
N GLN A 360 -8.40 30.70 -30.61
CA GLN A 360 -7.53 29.73 -29.95
C GLN A 360 -7.70 28.36 -30.63
N LEU A 361 -6.61 27.60 -30.65
CA LEU A 361 -6.61 26.22 -31.11
C LEU A 361 -6.41 25.29 -29.92
N HIS A 362 -6.94 24.07 -30.03
CA HIS A 362 -6.61 23.02 -29.07
C HIS A 362 -5.13 22.64 -29.22
N GLU A 363 -4.32 22.94 -28.19
CA GLU A 363 -2.91 22.60 -28.11
C GLU A 363 -2.76 21.29 -27.33
N VAL A 364 -2.16 20.29 -27.97
CA VAL A 364 -1.83 19.00 -27.35
C VAL A 364 -0.31 18.91 -27.15
N GLN A 365 0.09 18.60 -25.93
CA GLN A 365 1.49 18.36 -25.59
C GLN A 365 1.75 16.87 -25.58
N VAL A 366 2.64 16.42 -26.46
CA VAL A 366 3.00 15.00 -26.56
C VAL A 366 4.36 14.79 -25.92
N GLY A 367 4.49 13.73 -25.13
CA GLY A 367 5.72 13.34 -24.45
C GLY A 367 5.85 11.82 -24.38
N SER A 368 6.97 11.32 -23.87
CA SER A 368 7.17 9.89 -23.62
C SER A 368 7.01 9.57 -22.14
N LYS A 369 6.34 8.45 -21.83
CA LYS A 369 6.22 7.97 -20.43
C LYS A 369 7.54 7.45 -19.87
N VAL A 370 8.47 7.06 -20.73
CA VAL A 370 9.76 6.47 -20.34
C VAL A 370 10.88 7.51 -20.45
N GLY A 371 10.85 8.35 -21.47
CA GLY A 371 11.97 9.24 -21.80
C GLY A 371 13.14 8.47 -22.40
N GLY A 372 14.30 9.12 -22.54
CA GLY A 372 15.49 8.52 -23.11
C GLY A 372 16.32 9.48 -23.96
N ARG A 373 17.38 8.95 -24.58
CA ARG A 373 18.21 9.69 -25.54
C ARG A 373 17.51 9.73 -26.89
N VAL A 374 17.30 10.92 -27.43
CA VAL A 374 16.72 11.13 -28.76
C VAL A 374 17.70 10.61 -29.81
N LYS A 375 17.27 9.62 -30.60
CA LYS A 375 18.04 9.09 -31.72
C LYS A 375 17.80 9.93 -32.97
N GLU A 376 16.55 10.25 -33.26
CA GLU A 376 16.15 11.01 -34.43
C GLU A 376 14.86 11.79 -34.20
N VAL A 377 14.75 12.94 -34.86
CA VAL A 377 13.56 13.79 -34.92
C VAL A 377 13.04 13.74 -36.35
N LEU A 378 11.80 13.27 -36.53
CA LEU A 378 11.23 12.91 -37.83
C LEU A 378 10.38 14.02 -38.47
N VAL A 379 10.10 15.08 -37.72
CA VAL A 379 9.23 16.19 -38.15
C VAL A 379 9.87 17.53 -37.84
N LYS A 380 9.44 18.57 -38.55
CA LYS A 380 9.87 19.96 -38.31
C LYS A 380 8.69 20.82 -37.87
N GLU A 381 9.00 21.97 -37.29
CA GLU A 381 7.98 22.98 -36.97
C GLU A 381 7.24 23.41 -38.25
N GLY A 382 5.91 23.45 -38.16
CA GLY A 382 5.01 23.76 -39.26
C GLY A 382 4.53 22.55 -40.07
N ASP A 383 5.13 21.36 -39.92
CA ASP A 383 4.71 20.15 -40.64
C ASP A 383 3.31 19.68 -40.23
N MET A 384 2.58 19.09 -41.17
CA MET A 384 1.33 18.39 -40.91
C MET A 384 1.60 16.93 -40.62
N VAL A 385 1.06 16.44 -39.50
CA VAL A 385 1.20 15.06 -39.05
C VAL A 385 -0.16 14.39 -38.95
N LYS A 386 -0.21 13.10 -39.29
CA LYS A 386 -1.41 12.26 -39.16
C LYS A 386 -1.44 11.57 -37.80
N GLU A 387 -2.61 11.13 -37.37
CA GLU A 387 -2.75 10.26 -36.19
C GLU A 387 -1.83 9.03 -36.30
N GLY A 388 -1.12 8.72 -35.22
CA GLY A 388 -0.16 7.62 -35.13
C GLY A 388 1.18 7.87 -35.81
N GLN A 389 1.38 8.98 -36.51
CA GLN A 389 2.65 9.30 -37.16
C GLN A 389 3.74 9.56 -36.10
N PRO A 390 4.90 8.90 -36.19
CA PRO A 390 6.00 9.11 -35.25
C PRO A 390 6.66 10.46 -35.47
N LEU A 391 6.88 11.18 -34.38
CA LEU A 391 7.49 12.50 -34.35
C LEU A 391 8.97 12.42 -33.97
N VAL A 392 9.29 11.51 -33.04
CA VAL A 392 10.62 11.33 -32.45
C VAL A 392 10.83 9.86 -32.15
N ARG A 393 12.07 9.38 -32.35
CA ARG A 393 12.49 8.06 -31.88
C ARG A 393 13.62 8.17 -30.85
N PHE A 394 13.51 7.39 -29.79
CA PHE A 394 14.54 7.21 -28.77
C PHE A 394 15.47 6.04 -29.12
N ASP A 395 16.69 6.09 -28.61
CA ASP A 395 17.61 4.95 -28.65
C ASP A 395 17.13 3.85 -27.70
N VAL A 396 17.06 2.61 -28.20
CA VAL A 396 16.56 1.43 -27.47
C VAL A 396 17.65 0.39 -27.27
N SER A 397 18.91 0.70 -27.59
CA SER A 397 20.01 -0.28 -27.54
C SER A 397 20.17 -0.92 -26.16
N GLU A 398 19.97 -0.15 -25.08
CA GLU A 398 19.98 -0.63 -23.69
C GLU A 398 18.77 -1.54 -23.39
N LEU A 399 17.56 -1.11 -23.76
CA LEU A 399 16.33 -1.90 -23.57
C LEU A 399 16.36 -3.23 -24.35
N LEU A 400 16.97 -3.23 -25.54
CA LEU A 400 17.17 -4.46 -26.32
C LEU A 400 18.20 -5.40 -25.69
N ALA A 401 19.23 -4.86 -25.04
CA ALA A 401 20.18 -5.68 -24.27
C ALA A 401 19.49 -6.28 -23.04
N GLU A 402 18.69 -5.50 -22.31
CA GLU A 402 17.88 -5.98 -21.19
C GLU A 402 16.88 -7.05 -21.62
N ARG A 403 16.24 -6.89 -22.78
CA ARG A 403 15.35 -7.89 -23.35
C ARG A 403 16.05 -9.24 -23.55
N ARG A 404 17.27 -9.25 -24.09
CA ARG A 404 18.05 -10.50 -24.26
C ARG A 404 18.36 -11.17 -22.93
N LEU A 405 18.62 -10.38 -21.87
CA LEU A 405 18.84 -10.93 -20.52
C LEU A 405 17.57 -11.60 -19.97
N ILE A 406 16.41 -10.97 -20.14
CA ILE A 406 15.12 -11.54 -19.71
C ILE A 406 14.77 -12.79 -20.54
N GLU A 407 15.00 -12.77 -21.86
CA GLU A 407 14.81 -13.94 -22.72
C GLU A 407 15.66 -15.13 -22.26
N ALA A 408 16.92 -14.90 -21.86
CA ALA A 408 17.77 -15.92 -21.26
C ALA A 408 17.28 -16.41 -19.88
N GLU A 409 16.74 -15.51 -19.03
CA GLU A 409 16.09 -15.88 -17.76
C GLU A 409 14.85 -16.77 -17.99
N ILE A 410 14.06 -16.48 -19.03
CA ILE A 410 12.92 -17.29 -19.43
C ILE A 410 13.39 -18.68 -19.90
N GLU A 411 14.44 -18.76 -20.71
CA GLU A 411 15.00 -20.04 -21.14
C GLU A 411 15.51 -20.87 -19.96
N GLN A 412 16.24 -20.25 -19.02
CA GLN A 412 16.73 -20.90 -17.81
C GLN A 412 15.58 -21.43 -16.93
N SER A 413 14.55 -20.61 -16.69
CA SER A 413 13.39 -21.01 -15.89
C SER A 413 12.58 -22.12 -16.56
N GLN A 414 12.44 -22.09 -17.89
CA GLN A 414 11.80 -23.16 -18.66
C GLN A 414 12.61 -24.47 -18.59
N ALA A 415 13.93 -24.40 -18.69
CA ALA A 415 14.81 -25.56 -18.54
C ALA A 415 14.69 -26.17 -17.14
N ASN A 416 14.61 -25.34 -16.09
CA ASN A 416 14.37 -25.81 -14.72
C ASN A 416 13.01 -26.49 -14.58
N LEU A 417 11.95 -25.90 -15.14
CA LEU A 417 10.62 -26.51 -15.15
C LEU A 417 10.62 -27.86 -15.89
N GLN A 418 11.27 -27.94 -17.05
CA GLN A 418 11.40 -29.20 -17.78
C GLN A 418 12.17 -30.25 -16.98
N LYS A 419 13.25 -29.87 -16.31
CA LYS A 419 13.98 -30.76 -15.40
C LYS A 419 13.08 -31.33 -14.31
N LEU A 420 12.24 -30.49 -13.67
CA LEU A 420 11.31 -30.94 -12.64
C LEU A 420 10.21 -31.86 -13.20
N LYS A 421 9.67 -31.55 -14.40
CA LYS A 421 8.67 -32.38 -15.08
C LYS A 421 9.22 -33.74 -15.52
N ASN A 422 10.47 -33.77 -15.96
CA ASN A 422 11.16 -35.02 -16.34
C ASN A 422 11.48 -35.89 -15.11
N GLY A 423 11.57 -35.29 -13.93
CA GLY A 423 11.78 -35.99 -12.66
C GLY A 423 13.16 -36.64 -12.56
N SER A 424 13.23 -37.77 -11.86
CA SER A 424 14.47 -38.53 -11.67
C SER A 424 14.96 -39.13 -12.97
N ARG A 425 16.29 -39.29 -13.10
CA ARG A 425 16.89 -39.88 -14.30
C ARG A 425 16.51 -41.35 -14.42
N LYS A 426 16.40 -41.88 -15.65
CA LYS A 426 16.05 -43.29 -15.88
C LYS A 426 17.07 -44.24 -15.25
N GLU A 427 18.34 -43.83 -15.28
CA GLU A 427 19.47 -44.55 -14.69
C GLU A 427 19.32 -44.64 -13.16
N GLU A 428 18.90 -43.57 -12.49
CA GLU A 428 18.67 -43.55 -11.04
C GLU A 428 17.49 -44.44 -10.63
N VAL A 429 16.41 -44.43 -11.43
CA VAL A 429 15.27 -45.31 -11.21
C VAL A 429 15.65 -46.77 -11.41
N ALA A 430 16.45 -47.08 -12.44
CA ALA A 430 16.94 -48.43 -12.70
C ALA A 430 17.86 -48.93 -11.57
N GLU A 431 18.75 -48.08 -11.06
CA GLU A 431 19.60 -48.40 -9.90
C GLU A 431 18.75 -48.72 -8.65
N ALA A 432 17.71 -47.93 -8.38
CA ALA A 432 16.82 -48.19 -7.26
C ALA A 432 16.00 -49.49 -7.42
N ILE A 433 15.55 -49.80 -8.64
CA ILE A 433 14.89 -51.08 -8.95
C ILE A 433 15.85 -52.25 -8.70
N ALA A 434 17.11 -52.13 -9.15
CA ALA A 434 18.13 -53.15 -8.93
C ALA A 434 18.41 -53.35 -7.43
N ALA A 435 18.50 -52.27 -6.64
CA ALA A 435 18.69 -52.34 -5.20
C ALA A 435 17.56 -53.10 -4.48
N VAL A 436 16.30 -52.86 -4.88
CA VAL A 436 15.14 -53.59 -4.36
C VAL A 436 15.24 -55.08 -4.71
N ALA A 437 15.59 -55.40 -5.96
CA ALA A 437 15.77 -56.79 -6.39
C ALA A 437 16.89 -57.50 -5.63
N THR A 438 18.01 -56.83 -5.34
CA THR A 438 19.12 -57.41 -4.57
C THR A 438 18.72 -57.72 -3.13
N GLU A 439 18.02 -56.81 -2.45
CA GLU A 439 17.57 -57.03 -1.07
C GLU A 439 16.49 -58.12 -1.01
N GLN A 440 15.62 -58.20 -2.02
CA GLN A 440 14.63 -59.26 -2.14
C GLN A 440 15.29 -60.64 -2.29
N ALA A 441 16.31 -60.75 -3.14
CA ALA A 441 17.08 -61.97 -3.31
C ALA A 441 17.82 -62.38 -2.02
N LEU A 442 18.33 -61.40 -1.26
CA LEU A 442 18.95 -61.64 0.05
C LEU A 442 17.95 -62.23 1.06
N ILE A 443 16.76 -61.65 1.17
CA ILE A 443 15.70 -62.17 2.05
C ILE A 443 15.31 -63.60 1.66
N GLU A 444 15.16 -63.88 0.36
CA GLU A 444 14.84 -65.22 -0.13
C GLU A 444 15.95 -66.23 0.24
N GLY A 445 17.22 -65.82 0.10
CA GLY A 445 18.37 -66.61 0.53
C GLY A 445 18.36 -66.89 2.03
N LEU A 446 18.09 -65.88 2.87
CA LEU A 446 18.01 -66.03 4.32
C LEU A 446 16.86 -66.97 4.73
N ARG A 447 15.69 -66.84 4.10
CA ARG A 447 14.52 -67.70 4.37
C ARG A 447 14.73 -69.16 3.96
N LYS A 448 15.54 -69.43 2.92
CA LYS A 448 15.91 -70.80 2.53
C LYS A 448 16.82 -71.48 3.55
N GLY A 449 17.52 -70.72 4.39
CA GLY A 449 18.30 -71.24 5.52
C GLY A 449 19.52 -72.09 5.11
N SER A 450 19.90 -73.01 5.98
CA SER A 450 21.02 -73.94 5.75
C SER A 450 20.74 -74.87 4.56
N ARG A 451 21.78 -75.23 3.80
CA ARG A 451 21.60 -76.17 2.67
C ARG A 451 21.16 -77.53 3.20
N SER A 452 20.28 -78.19 2.46
CA SER A 452 19.80 -79.55 2.81
C SER A 452 20.93 -80.57 2.95
N GLN A 453 22.01 -80.40 2.17
CA GLN A 453 23.22 -81.23 2.21
C GLN A 453 23.96 -81.09 3.56
N ASP A 454 24.06 -79.87 4.09
CA ASP A 454 24.76 -79.59 5.36
C ASP A 454 23.99 -80.17 6.55
N ILE A 455 22.65 -80.03 6.53
CA ILE A 455 21.76 -80.65 7.54
C ILE A 455 21.87 -82.18 7.49
N ALA A 456 21.86 -82.75 6.28
CA ALA A 456 21.98 -84.20 6.11
C ALA A 456 23.32 -84.73 6.64
N GLN A 457 24.43 -84.04 6.35
CA GLN A 457 25.75 -84.41 6.87
C GLN A 457 25.80 -84.33 8.40
N ALA A 458 25.29 -83.25 9.00
CA ALA A 458 25.27 -83.10 10.45
C ALA A 458 24.43 -84.20 11.15
N LYS A 459 23.34 -84.67 10.51
CA LYS A 459 22.55 -85.81 11.00
C LYS A 459 23.31 -87.13 10.92
N VAL A 460 24.12 -87.32 9.88
CA VAL A 460 25.02 -88.48 9.75
C VAL A 460 26.08 -88.46 10.84
N ASP A 461 26.70 -87.31 11.09
CA ASP A 461 27.70 -87.16 12.16
C ASP A 461 27.09 -87.45 13.54
N LEU A 462 25.87 -86.95 13.80
CA LEU A 462 25.13 -87.22 15.03
C LEU A 462 24.77 -88.71 15.19
N SER A 463 24.37 -89.38 14.11
CA SER A 463 24.04 -90.81 14.17
C SER A 463 25.28 -91.66 14.46
N ALA A 464 26.43 -91.31 13.88
CA ALA A 464 27.71 -91.93 14.19
C ALA A 464 28.14 -91.71 15.65
N ALA A 465 28.01 -90.48 16.17
CA ALA A 465 28.34 -90.18 17.57
C ALA A 465 27.43 -90.92 18.57
N ARG A 466 26.13 -91.08 18.24
CA ARG A 466 25.20 -91.89 19.05
C ARG A 466 25.57 -93.38 19.06
N ALA A 467 26.00 -93.91 17.92
CA ALA A 467 26.47 -95.29 17.83
C ALA A 467 27.71 -95.50 18.71
N GLU A 468 28.64 -94.53 18.73
CA GLU A 468 29.82 -94.58 19.58
C GLU A 468 29.47 -94.47 21.07
N LEU A 469 28.57 -93.58 21.46
CA LEU A 469 28.08 -93.50 22.84
C LEU A 469 27.51 -94.85 23.30
N ASN A 470 26.68 -95.50 22.48
CA ASN A 470 26.12 -96.82 22.79
C ASN A 470 27.22 -97.87 23.00
N ASN A 471 28.28 -97.87 22.17
CA ASN A 471 29.42 -98.78 22.31
C ASN A 471 30.20 -98.55 23.61
N VAL A 472 30.42 -97.28 23.95
CA VAL A 472 31.16 -96.86 25.15
C VAL A 472 30.33 -97.15 26.42
N GLU A 473 29.02 -96.89 26.41
CA GLU A 473 28.10 -97.23 27.51
C GLU A 473 28.01 -98.73 27.74
N ALA A 474 27.87 -99.54 26.67
CA ALA A 474 27.88 -100.99 26.78
C ALA A 474 29.21 -101.50 27.37
N SER A 475 30.33 -100.87 27.02
CA SER A 475 31.64 -101.21 27.58
C SER A 475 31.80 -100.78 29.04
N PHE A 476 31.32 -99.58 29.40
CA PHE A 476 31.28 -99.11 30.79
C PHE A 476 30.39 -99.99 31.67
N ASN A 477 29.21 -100.40 31.19
CA ASN A 477 28.31 -101.30 31.92
C ASN A 477 29.00 -102.65 32.23
N ARG A 478 29.72 -103.21 31.25
CA ARG A 478 30.54 -104.42 31.47
C ARG A 478 31.63 -104.20 32.53
N ILE A 479 32.39 -103.11 32.43
CA ILE A 479 33.47 -102.77 33.38
C ILE A 479 32.92 -102.47 34.78
N SER A 480 31.80 -101.76 34.88
CA SER A 480 31.14 -101.45 36.15
C SER A 480 30.67 -102.70 36.87
N GLU A 481 30.20 -103.72 36.15
CA GLU A 481 29.73 -104.96 36.76
C GLU A 481 30.90 -105.78 37.33
N VAL A 482 32.01 -105.87 36.58
CA VAL A 482 33.23 -106.55 37.04
C VAL A 482 33.91 -105.79 38.20
N TYR A 483 33.86 -104.45 38.20
CA TYR A 483 34.34 -103.63 39.33
C TYR A 483 33.54 -103.85 40.61
N LYS A 484 32.20 -103.94 40.54
CA LYS A 484 31.35 -104.27 41.70
C LYS A 484 31.68 -105.64 42.32
N GLN A 485 32.16 -106.57 41.50
CA GLN A 485 32.58 -107.90 41.93
C GLN A 485 34.02 -107.95 42.49
N GLY A 486 34.76 -106.82 42.46
CA GLY A 486 36.10 -106.68 43.04
C GLY A 486 37.26 -107.08 42.13
N TYR A 487 37.00 -107.36 40.84
CA TYR A 487 38.01 -107.88 39.90
C TYR A 487 38.64 -106.82 38.97
N GLU A 488 38.25 -105.54 39.11
CA GLU A 488 38.77 -104.43 38.29
C GLU A 488 39.33 -103.28 39.14
N SER A 489 40.22 -102.48 38.55
CA SER A 489 40.84 -101.35 39.25
C SER A 489 39.94 -100.11 39.27
N LYS A 490 40.04 -99.30 40.34
CA LYS A 490 39.33 -98.02 40.44
C LYS A 490 39.67 -97.07 39.29
N GLN A 491 40.94 -97.04 38.87
CA GLN A 491 41.41 -96.22 37.74
C GLN A 491 40.73 -96.62 36.42
N ASN A 492 40.62 -97.93 36.12
CA ASN A 492 39.93 -98.40 34.90
C ASN A 492 38.44 -98.03 34.90
N TYR A 493 37.78 -98.09 36.06
CA TYR A 493 36.38 -97.69 36.21
C TYR A 493 36.20 -96.18 35.95
N GLU A 494 37.03 -95.34 36.58
CA GLU A 494 37.01 -93.88 36.40
C GLU A 494 37.35 -93.49 34.94
N ASP A 495 38.30 -94.16 34.30
CA ASP A 495 38.64 -93.96 32.88
C ASP A 495 37.48 -94.33 31.96
N ALA A 496 36.78 -95.45 32.22
CA ALA A 496 35.61 -95.85 31.45
C ALA A 496 34.42 -94.91 31.68
N GLN A 497 34.24 -94.41 32.91
CA GLN A 497 33.24 -93.39 33.23
C GLN A 497 33.54 -92.07 32.51
N ALA A 498 34.80 -91.63 32.50
CA ALA A 498 35.22 -90.43 31.79
C ALA A 498 34.98 -90.53 30.27
N LYS A 499 35.17 -91.72 29.68
CA LYS A 499 34.87 -91.97 28.25
C LYS A 499 33.37 -91.84 27.95
N VAL A 500 32.48 -92.34 28.80
CA VAL A 500 31.03 -92.16 28.65
C VAL A 500 30.66 -90.68 28.71
N ILE A 501 31.21 -89.95 29.70
CA ILE A 501 30.96 -88.50 29.86
C ILE A 501 31.40 -87.74 28.60
N LEU A 502 32.57 -88.05 28.07
CA LEU A 502 33.10 -87.42 26.86
C LEU A 502 32.28 -87.75 25.61
N ALA A 503 31.89 -89.01 25.42
CA ALA A 503 31.04 -89.42 24.29
C ALA A 503 29.66 -88.76 24.35
N LYS A 504 29.07 -88.63 25.55
CA LYS A 504 27.80 -87.96 25.77
C LYS A 504 27.89 -86.47 25.47
N ALA A 505 28.92 -85.78 25.96
CA ALA A 505 29.17 -84.38 25.64
C ALA A 505 29.35 -84.15 24.12
N GLY A 506 29.95 -85.11 23.41
CA GLY A 506 30.06 -85.08 21.94
C GLY A 506 28.71 -85.20 21.23
N VAL A 507 27.83 -86.09 21.69
CA VAL A 507 26.45 -86.21 21.18
C VAL A 507 25.67 -84.93 21.45
N ASP A 508 25.71 -84.40 22.66
CA ASP A 508 24.99 -83.18 23.04
C ASP A 508 25.44 -81.99 22.17
N SER A 509 26.74 -81.84 21.92
CA SER A 509 27.27 -80.81 21.02
C SER A 509 26.78 -80.96 19.57
N LEU A 510 26.64 -82.19 19.06
CA LEU A 510 26.15 -82.44 17.71
C LEU A 510 24.63 -82.29 17.59
N VAL A 511 23.88 -82.63 18.64
CA VAL A 511 22.44 -82.34 18.72
C VAL A 511 22.21 -80.84 18.62
N GLU A 512 22.97 -80.04 19.37
CA GLU A 512 22.89 -78.58 19.30
C GLU A 512 23.25 -78.06 17.90
N LYS A 513 24.31 -78.61 17.29
CA LYS A 513 24.72 -78.26 15.91
C LYS A 513 23.63 -78.56 14.88
N VAL A 514 22.96 -79.72 14.96
CA VAL A 514 21.86 -80.07 14.06
C VAL A 514 20.67 -79.15 14.31
N SER A 515 20.32 -78.87 15.56
CA SER A 515 19.22 -77.97 15.93
C SER A 515 19.43 -76.57 15.34
N LEU A 516 20.63 -75.99 15.48
CA LEU A 516 20.97 -74.69 14.92
C LEU A 516 20.89 -74.67 13.39
N LEU A 517 21.31 -75.75 12.71
CA LEU A 517 21.23 -75.84 11.25
C LEU A 517 19.78 -75.99 10.75
N GLU A 518 18.93 -76.68 11.50
CA GLU A 518 17.50 -76.86 11.20
C GLU A 518 16.67 -75.60 11.50
N GLU A 519 16.97 -74.88 12.59
CA GLU A 519 16.37 -73.57 12.89
C GLU A 519 16.70 -72.53 11.80
N GLY A 520 17.87 -72.66 11.17
CA GLY A 520 18.27 -71.84 10.03
C GLY A 520 18.73 -70.44 10.45
N THR A 521 18.39 -69.43 9.65
CA THR A 521 18.81 -68.05 9.93
C THR A 521 17.98 -67.43 11.06
N ARG A 522 18.61 -66.54 11.84
CA ARG A 522 17.96 -65.89 12.98
C ARG A 522 16.83 -64.98 12.51
N LYS A 523 15.73 -64.93 13.27
CA LYS A 523 14.58 -64.07 12.95
C LYS A 523 14.94 -62.59 12.96
N GLU A 524 15.89 -62.18 13.81
CA GLU A 524 16.42 -60.82 13.83
C GLU A 524 17.09 -60.45 12.52
N ASP A 525 17.88 -61.35 11.93
CA ASP A 525 18.60 -61.11 10.68
C ASP A 525 17.63 -60.97 9.49
N ILE A 526 16.60 -61.82 9.43
CA ILE A 526 15.53 -61.71 8.44
C ILE A 526 14.79 -60.38 8.60
N LYS A 527 14.52 -59.95 9.84
CA LYS A 527 13.84 -58.69 10.12
C LYS A 527 14.68 -57.48 9.71
N VAL A 528 15.99 -57.52 9.94
CA VAL A 528 16.93 -56.47 9.48
C VAL A 528 16.95 -56.40 7.95
N ALA A 529 17.00 -57.54 7.27
CA ALA A 529 16.95 -57.59 5.80
C ALA A 529 15.61 -57.06 5.25
N GLU A 530 14.48 -57.41 5.88
CA GLU A 530 13.16 -56.88 5.52
C GLU A 530 13.10 -55.36 5.69
N GLN A 531 13.66 -54.81 6.76
CA GLN A 531 13.73 -53.35 6.94
C GLN A 531 14.56 -52.67 5.84
N ARG A 532 15.68 -53.26 5.41
CA ARG A 532 16.48 -52.75 4.29
C ARG A 532 15.72 -52.81 2.97
N TYR A 533 15.00 -53.89 2.71
CA TYR A 533 14.12 -54.01 1.55
C TYR A 533 13.04 -52.92 1.54
N GLN A 534 12.37 -52.67 2.68
CA GLN A 534 11.37 -51.60 2.79
C GLN A 534 11.99 -50.21 2.55
N GLN A 535 13.20 -49.96 3.06
CA GLN A 535 13.94 -48.72 2.78
C GLN A 535 14.27 -48.57 1.29
N ALA A 536 14.75 -49.63 0.64
CA ALA A 536 15.02 -49.64 -0.80
C ALA A 536 13.75 -49.40 -1.63
N MET A 537 12.63 -50.03 -1.24
CA MET A 537 11.33 -49.87 -1.90
C MET A 537 10.79 -48.44 -1.74
N ALA A 538 10.93 -47.84 -0.55
CA ALA A 538 10.56 -46.45 -0.33
C ALA A 538 11.39 -45.49 -1.19
N LYS A 539 12.70 -45.72 -1.31
CA LYS A 539 13.58 -44.95 -2.20
C LYS A 539 13.18 -45.10 -3.67
N GLN A 540 12.88 -46.31 -4.13
CA GLN A 540 12.38 -46.55 -5.48
C GLN A 540 11.09 -45.78 -5.76
N LYS A 541 10.09 -45.87 -4.85
CA LYS A 541 8.81 -45.16 -5.00
C LYS A 541 9.00 -43.65 -5.06
N LEU A 542 9.88 -43.09 -4.23
CA LEU A 542 10.20 -41.66 -4.24
C LEU A 542 10.79 -41.23 -5.59
N LEU A 543 11.74 -41.99 -6.12
CA LEU A 543 12.36 -41.66 -7.40
C LEU A 543 11.38 -41.79 -8.58
N GLN A 544 10.46 -42.76 -8.54
CA GLN A 544 9.41 -42.93 -9.54
C GLN A 544 8.32 -41.86 -9.47
N ALA A 545 7.98 -41.39 -8.27
CA ALA A 545 7.02 -40.29 -8.07
C ALA A 545 7.55 -38.96 -8.62
N GLY A 546 8.88 -38.80 -8.69
CA GLY A 546 9.52 -37.62 -9.28
C GLY A 546 9.40 -36.38 -8.39
N SER A 547 9.38 -35.20 -9.03
CA SER A 547 9.26 -33.92 -8.33
C SER A 547 7.86 -33.72 -7.75
N ARG A 548 7.75 -33.00 -6.63
CA ARG A 548 6.44 -32.70 -6.04
C ARG A 548 5.65 -31.75 -6.94
N LEU A 549 4.33 -31.86 -6.90
CA LEU A 549 3.46 -30.97 -7.67
C LEU A 549 3.67 -29.50 -7.29
N GLU A 550 3.89 -29.22 -6.00
CA GLU A 550 4.15 -27.88 -5.48
C GLU A 550 5.42 -27.26 -6.09
N ASP A 551 6.48 -28.06 -6.24
CA ASP A 551 7.73 -27.63 -6.85
C ASP A 551 7.55 -27.33 -8.35
N ILE A 552 6.75 -28.14 -9.05
CA ILE A 552 6.42 -27.93 -10.46
C ILE A 552 5.61 -26.64 -10.63
N LEU A 553 4.58 -26.44 -9.80
CA LEU A 553 3.74 -25.23 -9.85
C LEU A 553 4.56 -23.98 -9.51
N ALA A 554 5.48 -24.04 -8.55
CA ALA A 554 6.39 -22.94 -8.24
C ALA A 554 7.29 -22.60 -9.43
N ALA A 555 7.83 -23.61 -10.12
CA ALA A 555 8.63 -23.39 -11.33
C ALA A 555 7.79 -22.86 -12.51
N GLU A 556 6.54 -23.31 -12.68
CA GLU A 556 5.61 -22.73 -13.67
C GLU A 556 5.31 -21.27 -13.38
N ALA A 557 5.04 -20.93 -12.11
CA ALA A 557 4.84 -19.55 -11.68
C ALA A 557 6.08 -18.69 -11.96
N GLN A 558 7.29 -19.22 -11.75
CA GLN A 558 8.52 -18.52 -12.08
C GLN A 558 8.64 -18.22 -13.58
N VAL A 559 8.33 -19.18 -14.46
CA VAL A 559 8.31 -18.95 -15.91
C VAL A 559 7.31 -17.86 -16.28
N GLN A 560 6.12 -17.88 -15.67
CA GLN A 560 5.11 -16.84 -15.91
C GLN A 560 5.56 -15.46 -15.41
N ALA A 561 6.23 -15.39 -14.26
CA ALA A 561 6.78 -14.15 -13.73
C ALA A 561 7.84 -13.57 -14.68
N SER A 562 8.78 -14.39 -15.18
CA SER A 562 9.80 -13.95 -16.14
C SER A 562 9.18 -13.52 -17.48
N LYS A 563 8.13 -14.19 -17.96
CA LYS A 563 7.35 -13.75 -19.14
C LYS A 563 6.63 -12.42 -18.91
N ALA A 564 6.07 -12.21 -17.72
CA ALA A 564 5.43 -10.94 -17.37
C ALA A 564 6.42 -9.78 -17.31
N LYS A 565 7.66 -10.03 -16.82
CA LYS A 565 8.76 -9.05 -16.91
C LYS A 565 9.05 -8.66 -18.36
N LEU A 566 9.15 -9.65 -19.27
CA LEU A 566 9.36 -9.40 -20.69
C LEU A 566 8.23 -8.55 -21.28
N ALA A 567 6.97 -8.90 -21.00
CA ALA A 567 5.82 -8.14 -21.49
C ALA A 567 5.83 -6.68 -21.00
N LYS A 568 6.23 -6.44 -19.75
CA LYS A 568 6.41 -5.07 -19.22
C LYS A 568 7.49 -4.31 -19.98
N LEU A 569 8.63 -4.95 -20.25
CA LEU A 569 9.73 -4.33 -21.00
C LEU A 569 9.33 -4.06 -22.46
N ASP A 570 8.57 -4.95 -23.09
CA ASP A 570 8.06 -4.75 -24.46
C ASP A 570 7.18 -3.49 -24.56
N VAL A 571 6.37 -3.21 -23.52
CA VAL A 571 5.60 -1.95 -23.44
C VAL A 571 6.53 -0.74 -23.34
N GLN A 572 7.62 -0.83 -22.56
CA GLN A 572 8.60 0.26 -22.46
C GLN A 572 9.36 0.47 -23.77
N ILE A 573 9.69 -0.61 -24.50
CA ILE A 573 10.29 -0.54 -25.83
C ILE A 573 9.32 0.10 -26.82
N ALA A 574 8.02 -0.19 -26.74
CA ALA A 574 7.00 0.41 -27.61
C ALA A 574 6.84 1.94 -27.38
N GLU A 575 7.17 2.44 -26.19
CA GLU A 575 7.19 3.87 -25.84
C GLU A 575 8.47 4.59 -26.34
N ASN A 576 9.28 3.93 -27.17
CA ASN A 576 10.45 4.53 -27.83
C ASN A 576 10.10 5.53 -28.93
N GLU A 577 8.84 5.57 -29.38
CA GLU A 577 8.35 6.48 -30.39
C GLU A 577 7.27 7.38 -29.78
N VAL A 578 7.44 8.69 -29.89
CA VAL A 578 6.39 9.65 -29.56
C VAL A 578 5.59 9.90 -30.83
N LYS A 579 4.29 9.59 -30.78
CA LYS A 579 3.38 9.64 -31.93
C LYS A 579 2.36 10.75 -31.75
N ALA A 580 1.89 11.30 -32.88
CA ALA A 580 0.79 12.26 -32.87
C ALA A 580 -0.54 11.56 -32.50
N PRO A 581 -1.31 12.08 -31.53
CA PRO A 581 -2.58 11.49 -31.10
C PRO A 581 -3.74 11.78 -32.06
N ALA A 582 -3.61 12.81 -32.90
CA ALA A 582 -4.59 13.20 -33.90
C ALA A 582 -3.91 13.95 -35.06
N GLN A 583 -4.65 14.16 -36.15
CA GLN A 583 -4.17 14.99 -37.24
C GLN A 583 -3.96 16.43 -36.76
N SER A 584 -2.71 16.89 -36.81
CA SER A 584 -2.32 18.16 -36.18
C SER A 584 -1.14 18.79 -36.91
N ARG A 585 -0.91 20.07 -36.65
CA ARG A 585 0.27 20.80 -37.11
C ARG A 585 1.29 20.91 -35.99
N VAL A 586 2.55 20.66 -36.27
CA VAL A 586 3.64 20.85 -35.30
C VAL A 586 3.84 22.35 -35.06
N ASN A 587 3.62 22.80 -33.83
CA ASN A 587 3.82 24.21 -33.43
C ASN A 587 5.27 24.44 -33.00
N VAL A 588 5.72 23.68 -32.01
CA VAL A 588 7.06 23.78 -31.44
C VAL A 588 7.62 22.37 -31.23
N ILE A 589 8.86 22.16 -31.63
CA ILE A 589 9.62 20.94 -31.34
C ILE A 589 11.06 21.30 -30.96
N ASP A 590 11.28 21.56 -29.66
CA ASP A 590 12.55 22.08 -29.14
C ASP A 590 13.45 20.96 -28.60
N ILE A 591 13.79 20.02 -29.49
CA ILE A 591 14.65 18.86 -29.19
C ILE A 591 15.52 18.50 -30.39
N ARG A 592 16.71 17.97 -30.11
CA ARG A 592 17.69 17.58 -31.12
C ARG A 592 18.16 16.13 -30.93
N PRO A 593 18.58 15.45 -32.00
CA PRO A 593 19.28 14.17 -31.88
C PRO A 593 20.46 14.28 -30.90
N GLY A 594 20.50 13.38 -29.92
CA GLY A 594 21.49 13.39 -28.84
C GLY A 594 20.97 13.92 -27.50
N ASP A 595 19.88 14.69 -27.49
CA ASP A 595 19.29 15.21 -26.25
C ASP A 595 18.75 14.08 -25.35
N ILE A 596 18.79 14.28 -24.04
CA ILE A 596 18.27 13.33 -23.05
C ILE A 596 17.02 13.92 -22.41
N LEU A 597 15.91 13.19 -22.48
CA LEU A 597 14.62 13.60 -21.94
C LEU A 597 14.21 12.71 -20.78
N ALA A 598 13.74 13.33 -19.71
CA ALA A 598 13.09 12.64 -18.61
C ALA A 598 11.66 12.20 -19.00
N ALA A 599 11.14 11.19 -18.31
CA ALA A 599 9.75 10.76 -18.42
C ALA A 599 8.76 11.93 -18.27
N ASN A 600 7.68 11.90 -19.02
CA ASN A 600 6.59 12.89 -19.07
C ASN A 600 7.00 14.31 -19.49
N LYS A 601 8.26 14.53 -19.90
CA LYS A 601 8.67 15.83 -20.45
C LYS A 601 8.04 15.99 -21.85
N PRO A 602 7.38 17.13 -22.15
CA PRO A 602 6.81 17.37 -23.47
C PRO A 602 7.92 17.47 -24.51
N VAL A 603 7.69 16.80 -25.62
CA VAL A 603 8.59 16.61 -26.75
C VAL A 603 8.20 17.55 -27.89
N ALA A 604 6.89 17.68 -28.15
CA ALA A 604 6.35 18.59 -29.14
C ALA A 604 5.01 19.17 -28.68
N LYS A 605 4.71 20.37 -29.19
CA LYS A 605 3.40 21.01 -29.08
C LYS A 605 2.70 20.89 -30.43
N LEU A 606 1.52 20.28 -30.43
CA LEU A 606 0.72 20.03 -31.62
C LEU A 606 -0.55 20.87 -31.58
N LEU A 607 -0.97 21.41 -32.73
CA LEU A 607 -2.21 22.17 -32.89
C LEU A 607 -3.19 21.36 -33.72
N GLU A 608 -4.34 21.01 -33.12
CA GLU A 608 -5.41 20.31 -33.83
C GLU A 608 -6.18 21.29 -34.71
N GLN A 609 -6.21 21.04 -36.02
CA GLN A 609 -6.80 21.97 -36.99
C GLN A 609 -8.34 21.98 -36.97
N ASP A 610 -8.96 20.92 -36.48
CA ASP A 610 -10.43 20.76 -36.47
C ASP A 610 -11.05 21.25 -35.15
N GLN A 611 -10.23 21.56 -34.13
CA GLN A 611 -10.67 22.01 -32.80
C GLN A 611 -10.31 23.48 -32.56
N ILE A 612 -10.93 24.36 -33.34
CA ILE A 612 -10.69 25.80 -33.30
C ILE A 612 -11.89 26.50 -32.68
N TRP A 613 -11.62 27.48 -31.83
CA TRP A 613 -12.66 28.22 -31.12
C TRP A 613 -12.24 29.68 -30.89
N VAL A 614 -13.19 30.57 -30.68
CA VAL A 614 -12.95 31.96 -30.24
C VAL A 614 -13.28 32.07 -28.76
N ARG A 615 -12.35 32.62 -27.98
CA ARG A 615 -12.65 33.09 -26.62
C ARG A 615 -13.16 34.52 -26.71
N VAL A 616 -14.46 34.71 -26.48
CA VAL A 616 -15.06 36.05 -26.37
C VAL A 616 -15.44 36.33 -24.92
N TYR A 617 -15.32 37.58 -24.50
CA TYR A 617 -15.69 38.03 -23.16
C TYR A 617 -17.02 38.77 -23.25
N VAL A 618 -18.05 38.21 -22.60
CA VAL A 618 -19.41 38.74 -22.63
C VAL A 618 -19.71 39.42 -21.30
N PRO A 619 -20.08 40.71 -21.26
CA PRO A 619 -20.46 41.39 -20.03
C PRO A 619 -21.61 40.67 -19.31
N GLN A 620 -21.59 40.67 -17.98
CA GLN A 620 -22.65 40.10 -17.15
C GLN A 620 -24.04 40.65 -17.50
N THR A 621 -24.14 41.90 -17.96
CA THR A 621 -25.40 42.51 -18.40
C THR A 621 -25.98 41.85 -19.65
N ASP A 622 -25.14 41.23 -20.48
CA ASP A 622 -25.53 40.65 -21.77
C ASP A 622 -25.55 39.11 -21.77
N ILE A 623 -25.03 38.46 -20.72
CA ILE A 623 -24.96 37.00 -20.61
C ILE A 623 -26.34 36.32 -20.70
N GLY A 624 -27.39 36.99 -20.24
CA GLY A 624 -28.76 36.46 -20.27
C GLY A 624 -29.37 36.31 -21.67
N TYR A 625 -28.77 36.95 -22.69
CA TYR A 625 -29.22 36.90 -24.08
C TYR A 625 -28.54 35.81 -24.90
N ILE A 626 -27.55 35.12 -24.34
CA ILE A 626 -26.81 34.06 -25.04
C ILE A 626 -26.97 32.71 -24.33
N LYS A 627 -27.04 31.63 -25.12
CA LYS A 627 -27.20 30.26 -24.60
C LYS A 627 -26.24 29.30 -25.29
N VAL A 628 -25.81 28.27 -24.55
CA VAL A 628 -25.05 27.15 -25.12
C VAL A 628 -25.83 26.54 -26.30
N GLY A 629 -25.13 26.27 -27.39
CA GLY A 629 -25.69 25.79 -28.67
C GLY A 629 -26.18 26.89 -29.62
N GLN A 630 -26.18 28.16 -29.22
CA GLN A 630 -26.58 29.27 -30.09
C GLN A 630 -25.55 29.51 -31.21
N ASN A 631 -26.03 29.69 -32.43
CA ASN A 631 -25.17 29.99 -33.58
C ASN A 631 -24.70 31.46 -33.54
N GLY A 632 -23.42 31.66 -33.87
CA GLY A 632 -22.78 32.96 -34.03
C GLY A 632 -22.10 33.09 -35.38
N ILE A 633 -22.02 34.31 -35.87
CA ILE A 633 -21.25 34.68 -37.07
C ILE A 633 -19.92 35.23 -36.58
N ILE A 634 -18.82 34.59 -36.97
CA ILE A 634 -17.46 35.00 -36.62
C ILE A 634 -16.85 35.76 -37.80
N SER A 635 -16.34 36.94 -37.54
CA SER A 635 -15.59 37.76 -38.50
C SER A 635 -14.17 37.96 -37.96
N VAL A 636 -13.17 37.85 -38.84
CA VAL A 636 -11.76 37.97 -38.46
C VAL A 636 -11.16 39.12 -39.27
N ASP A 637 -10.41 40.01 -38.63
CA ASP A 637 -9.88 41.23 -39.28
C ASP A 637 -9.03 40.94 -40.51
N SER A 638 -8.33 39.80 -40.50
CA SER A 638 -7.49 39.34 -41.62
C SER A 638 -8.30 38.88 -42.84
N PHE A 639 -9.61 38.63 -42.70
CA PHE A 639 -10.50 38.11 -43.74
C PHE A 639 -11.81 38.90 -43.82
N GLN A 640 -11.72 40.22 -44.02
CA GLN A 640 -12.86 41.18 -43.97
C GLN A 640 -14.07 40.86 -44.86
N LYS A 641 -13.94 39.98 -45.86
CA LYS A 641 -15.03 39.57 -46.77
C LYS A 641 -15.61 38.19 -46.50
N GLN A 642 -15.00 37.41 -45.60
CA GLN A 642 -15.38 36.03 -45.32
C GLN A 642 -15.95 35.93 -43.90
N LYS A 643 -17.19 35.44 -43.81
CA LYS A 643 -17.86 35.17 -42.54
C LYS A 643 -17.76 33.69 -42.22
N PHE A 644 -17.30 33.37 -41.02
CA PHE A 644 -17.25 32.01 -40.50
C PHE A 644 -18.48 31.76 -39.63
N THR A 645 -18.97 30.52 -39.62
CA THR A 645 -20.09 30.13 -38.76
C THR A 645 -19.59 29.26 -37.62
N GLY A 646 -20.23 29.42 -36.46
CA GLY A 646 -19.88 28.70 -35.24
C GLY A 646 -21.05 28.64 -34.28
N TYR A 647 -20.84 27.96 -33.16
CA TYR A 647 -21.83 27.87 -32.09
C TYR A 647 -21.17 28.01 -30.72
N ILE A 648 -21.94 28.48 -29.75
CA ILE A 648 -21.51 28.56 -28.35
C ILE A 648 -21.37 27.13 -27.81
N GLU A 649 -20.14 26.71 -27.55
CA GLU A 649 -19.83 25.39 -26.99
C GLU A 649 -19.96 25.40 -25.47
N GLN A 650 -19.47 26.48 -24.84
CA GLN A 650 -19.46 26.61 -23.38
C GLN A 650 -19.53 28.07 -22.96
N ILE A 651 -20.20 28.32 -21.83
CA ILE A 651 -20.18 29.58 -21.09
C ILE A 651 -19.56 29.27 -19.73
N ALA A 652 -18.54 30.04 -19.32
CA ALA A 652 -17.91 29.84 -18.01
C ALA A 652 -18.93 30.05 -16.86
N GLU A 653 -18.86 29.23 -15.81
CA GLU A 653 -19.73 29.36 -14.63
C GLU A 653 -19.28 30.48 -13.69
N GLU A 654 -17.98 30.79 -13.72
CA GLU A 654 -17.36 31.85 -12.93
C GLU A 654 -17.07 33.08 -13.80
N ALA A 655 -17.38 34.26 -13.27
CA ALA A 655 -17.07 35.53 -13.93
C ALA A 655 -15.58 35.87 -13.79
N GLU A 656 -14.96 36.33 -14.89
CA GLU A 656 -13.61 36.88 -14.91
C GLU A 656 -13.67 38.43 -14.95
N PHE A 657 -12.63 39.11 -14.46
CA PHE A 657 -12.50 40.57 -14.55
C PHE A 657 -11.64 40.94 -15.77
N TYR A 658 -12.11 41.86 -16.61
CA TYR A 658 -11.33 42.40 -17.74
C TYR A 658 -11.14 43.91 -17.58
N PRO A 659 -9.90 44.44 -17.49
CA PRO A 659 -8.60 43.74 -17.52
C PRO A 659 -8.22 43.06 -16.19
N ARG A 660 -7.31 42.06 -16.23
CA ARG A 660 -6.88 41.25 -15.07
C ARG A 660 -6.23 42.02 -13.91
N ASN A 661 -5.85 43.29 -14.12
CA ASN A 661 -5.24 44.16 -13.12
C ASN A 661 -6.18 45.33 -12.82
N VAL A 662 -7.13 45.14 -11.90
CA VAL A 662 -8.02 46.20 -11.40
C VAL A 662 -7.46 46.79 -10.11
N GLN A 663 -7.18 48.10 -10.08
CA GLN A 663 -6.60 48.79 -8.92
C GLN A 663 -7.57 49.76 -8.20
N THR A 664 -8.81 49.97 -8.67
CA THR A 664 -9.75 50.93 -8.06
C THR A 664 -11.16 50.36 -7.79
N ARG A 665 -11.95 51.05 -6.93
CA ARG A 665 -13.33 50.66 -6.56
C ARG A 665 -14.37 50.84 -7.68
N THR A 666 -14.09 51.69 -8.67
CA THR A 666 -14.99 52.06 -9.79
C THR A 666 -14.87 51.14 -11.00
N ASP A 667 -13.79 50.36 -11.11
CA ASP A 667 -13.57 49.43 -12.25
C ASP A 667 -14.25 48.06 -12.06
N ARG A 668 -15.05 47.88 -10.99
CA ARG A 668 -15.78 46.63 -10.71
C ARG A 668 -17.06 46.42 -11.55
N GLU A 669 -17.41 47.38 -12.41
CA GLU A 669 -18.60 47.29 -13.26
C GLU A 669 -18.40 46.44 -14.53
N HIS A 670 -17.23 45.82 -14.71
CA HIS A 670 -16.90 45.00 -15.88
C HIS A 670 -16.63 43.52 -15.53
N GLN A 671 -17.60 42.87 -14.87
CA GLN A 671 -17.62 41.41 -14.82
C GLN A 671 -17.97 40.86 -16.22
N VAL A 672 -17.10 40.02 -16.75
CA VAL A 672 -17.29 39.35 -18.03
C VAL A 672 -17.27 37.84 -17.83
N PHE A 673 -18.09 37.14 -18.59
CA PHE A 673 -18.07 35.69 -18.67
C PHE A 673 -17.31 35.30 -19.93
N ALA A 674 -16.33 34.41 -19.77
CA ALA A 674 -15.66 33.83 -20.92
C ALA A 674 -16.62 32.87 -21.64
N VAL A 675 -16.81 33.10 -22.93
CA VAL A 675 -17.66 32.27 -23.78
C VAL A 675 -16.79 31.64 -24.86
N LYS A 676 -16.86 30.32 -24.94
CA LYS A 676 -16.16 29.49 -25.92
C LYS A 676 -17.06 29.27 -27.12
N VAL A 677 -16.68 29.81 -28.27
CA VAL A 677 -17.43 29.68 -29.52
C VAL A 677 -16.65 28.79 -30.48
N HIS A 678 -17.15 27.60 -30.76
CA HIS A 678 -16.51 26.71 -31.74
C HIS A 678 -16.64 27.28 -33.15
N ILE A 679 -15.58 27.18 -33.96
CA ILE A 679 -15.54 27.66 -35.34
C ILE A 679 -15.45 26.46 -36.28
N ASN A 680 -16.35 26.41 -37.27
CA ASN A 680 -16.22 25.46 -38.37
C ASN A 680 -15.13 25.95 -39.34
N ASN A 681 -13.88 25.51 -39.17
CA ASN A 681 -12.74 25.92 -40.01
C ASN A 681 -12.32 24.85 -41.03
N ASN A 682 -13.24 24.46 -41.91
CA ASN A 682 -13.05 23.36 -42.87
C ASN A 682 -11.90 23.57 -43.89
N LYS A 683 -11.32 24.78 -43.97
CA LYS A 683 -10.24 25.15 -44.90
C LYS A 683 -8.88 25.40 -44.21
N GLY A 684 -8.82 25.37 -42.88
CA GLY A 684 -7.57 25.58 -42.14
C GLY A 684 -6.98 26.99 -42.25
N GLU A 685 -7.81 28.00 -42.55
CA GLU A 685 -7.37 29.38 -42.87
C GLU A 685 -7.09 30.22 -41.62
N LEU A 686 -7.76 29.92 -40.50
CA LEU A 686 -7.62 30.62 -39.23
C LEU A 686 -6.41 30.13 -38.42
N LYS A 687 -5.71 31.08 -37.76
CA LYS A 687 -4.54 30.82 -36.91
C LYS A 687 -4.80 31.25 -35.47
N SER A 688 -4.08 30.62 -34.53
CA SER A 688 -4.11 30.98 -33.11
C SER A 688 -3.67 32.43 -32.92
N GLY A 689 -4.35 33.17 -32.05
CA GLY A 689 -4.03 34.56 -31.74
C GLY A 689 -4.62 35.60 -32.69
N MET A 690 -5.37 35.20 -33.72
CA MET A 690 -6.11 36.16 -34.55
C MET A 690 -7.24 36.81 -33.74
N SER A 691 -7.40 38.13 -33.87
CA SER A 691 -8.57 38.85 -33.34
C SER A 691 -9.81 38.49 -34.15
N ALA A 692 -10.89 38.15 -33.46
CA ALA A 692 -12.15 37.78 -34.07
C ALA A 692 -13.33 38.39 -33.32
N ASP A 693 -14.29 38.92 -34.08
CA ASP A 693 -15.56 39.40 -33.58
C ASP A 693 -16.64 38.33 -33.78
N VAL A 694 -17.41 38.07 -32.74
CA VAL A 694 -18.53 37.12 -32.79
C VAL A 694 -19.83 37.88 -32.64
N GLU A 695 -20.65 37.84 -33.69
CA GLU A 695 -22.01 38.39 -33.72
C GLU A 695 -23.02 37.30 -33.37
N PHE A 696 -23.79 37.53 -32.31
CA PHE A 696 -24.93 36.71 -31.92
C PHE A 696 -26.25 37.43 -32.24
N ASN A 697 -27.22 36.68 -32.74
CA ASN A 697 -28.57 37.18 -32.92
C ASN A 697 -29.28 37.24 -31.55
N SER A 698 -29.70 38.43 -31.10
CA SER A 698 -30.59 38.57 -29.95
C SER A 698 -31.92 37.88 -30.25
N LYS A 699 -32.34 36.94 -29.40
CA LYS A 699 -33.70 36.37 -29.48
C LYS A 699 -34.69 37.23 -28.72
#